data_AF-A0A6A1VV26-F1
#
_entry.id   AF-A0A6A1VV26-F1
#
_cell.length_a   1.000
_cell.length_b   1.000
_cell.length_c   1.000
_cell.angle_alpha   90.00
_cell.angle_beta   90.00
_cell.angle_gamma   90.00
#
_symmetry.space_group_name_H-M   'P 1'
#
loop_
_entity.id
_entity.type
_entity.pdbx_description
1 polymer ?
#
loop_
_entity_poly.entity_id
_entity_poly.type
_entity_poly.pdbx_seq_one_letter_code
_entity_poly.pdbx_strand_id
1 'polypeptide(L)'
;MAQRSPVPKFGNWDNGENVPYTAYFNKARQGRNAAKMINPNDPEENPNMFSDSSSSVQGPTSRFGAERGEPVEQVAGRSRHQQQRSREDGHLWQFTDSPATHDNFGASSESPHHRPVGRGVNSGETRRKPARPNGGPEHGVERSPLHRHARVSTRDGGVSSHSLDGKPSHDSSHGTPGRYRLKPETRGDETEIHKYVGPSLSSSDAPVSILLINWGCHRDLRKVLNLGPAAHVFVVDSHRPIHLHNLSDQNDRVVVLYTRDDEHQTDLAYDFDVPALANACDLNSDDEADEELDSEDENDSESEEEGDGGGSRKRRKVSEDNNTDPVQVFRKLKREYYHMGTFHGKPSGCLMYDLSHTLRKNTNELLWLACVSLTDQFVHQRLTDERYQAGVMELEQHINSSGNLESVTLVTLKDGTKIRAPNASKIAYEDEPRLMLLQEWTLFDSMLCSSYIATRLKTWSDNGIKKLKLLLARMGFALVDCQQKFQYMNLEVKRKMKDEFDRFLPEYGLTDFYYRSFLRLHGYRSRVSAADVVYGVTALLESFVTTDSSCASKQFGVAYDALSLSNLDKLKAGMQHAIKIQRAILRQGSTAITKSGCIRSGRKFRWVKLEDSVDTKLLGYPQALTKFCYFLMDALREKGARMKPLLCACLSQEASKVLIVGVSGKPRLGAVQGNAFGIAFRNAAEEIGVEFFHELFESSWIVLDAAAVNSFMVRLTEKL
;
A
#
# COMPACT_ATOMS: atom_id res chain seq x y z
N MET A 1 -17.39 -33.84 -67.33
CA MET A 1 -16.84 -33.06 -66.19
C MET A 1 -17.92 -32.98 -65.12
N ALA A 2 -17.58 -33.15 -63.85
CA ALA A 2 -18.50 -32.95 -62.72
C ALA A 2 -17.93 -31.86 -61.80
N GLN A 3 -18.76 -30.93 -61.33
CA GLN A 3 -18.31 -29.81 -60.51
C GLN A 3 -17.97 -30.27 -59.08
N ARG A 4 -16.91 -29.71 -58.50
CA ARG A 4 -16.53 -29.94 -57.10
C ARG A 4 -17.20 -28.88 -56.22
N SER A 5 -17.91 -29.31 -55.18
CA SER A 5 -18.36 -28.41 -54.12
C SER A 5 -17.19 -28.00 -53.21
N PRO A 6 -16.99 -26.70 -52.93
CA PRO A 6 -15.93 -26.23 -52.06
C PRO A 6 -16.29 -26.40 -50.58
N VAL A 7 -15.28 -26.55 -49.72
CA VAL A 7 -15.43 -26.46 -48.26
C VAL A 7 -15.61 -24.98 -47.87
N PRO A 8 -16.53 -24.62 -46.94
CA PRO A 8 -16.72 -23.24 -46.51
C PRO A 8 -15.46 -22.61 -45.91
N LYS A 9 -15.34 -21.28 -46.03
CA LYS A 9 -14.32 -20.51 -45.31
C LYS A 9 -14.73 -20.33 -43.85
N PHE A 10 -13.74 -20.31 -42.97
CA PHE A 10 -13.94 -20.11 -41.52
C PHE A 10 -14.72 -18.81 -41.26
N GLY A 11 -15.90 -18.93 -40.65
CA GLY A 11 -16.85 -17.84 -40.40
C GLY A 11 -18.23 -18.06 -41.02
N ASN A 12 -18.30 -18.67 -42.21
CA ASN A 12 -19.57 -18.90 -42.92
C ASN A 12 -20.01 -20.36 -42.78
N TRP A 13 -20.71 -20.69 -41.69
CA TRP A 13 -21.21 -22.04 -41.41
C TRP A 13 -22.75 -22.15 -41.37
N ASP A 14 -23.48 -21.06 -41.11
CA ASP A 14 -24.95 -21.05 -41.13
C ASP A 14 -25.52 -20.94 -42.56
N ASN A 15 -25.73 -22.10 -43.19
CA ASN A 15 -26.38 -22.23 -44.50
C ASN A 15 -27.82 -22.82 -44.39
N GLY A 16 -28.54 -22.53 -43.31
CA GLY A 16 -29.98 -22.84 -43.14
C GLY A 16 -30.37 -24.31 -42.95
N GLU A 17 -29.55 -25.27 -43.38
CA GLU A 17 -29.74 -26.70 -43.17
C GLU A 17 -29.05 -27.17 -41.88
N ASN A 18 -29.76 -27.91 -41.02
CA ASN A 18 -29.26 -28.40 -39.73
C ASN A 18 -28.34 -29.63 -39.90
N VAL A 19 -27.18 -29.43 -40.54
CA VAL A 19 -26.20 -30.46 -40.87
C VAL A 19 -25.09 -30.49 -39.81
N PRO A 20 -24.88 -31.62 -39.09
CA PRO A 20 -23.83 -31.71 -38.08
C PRO A 20 -22.44 -31.39 -38.61
N TYR A 21 -21.67 -30.59 -37.86
CA TYR A 21 -20.33 -30.11 -38.21
C TYR A 21 -19.39 -31.21 -38.77
N THR A 22 -19.44 -32.41 -38.17
CA THR A 22 -18.64 -33.57 -38.58
C THR A 22 -18.95 -34.09 -39.99
N ALA A 23 -20.15 -33.85 -40.53
CA ALA A 23 -20.56 -34.33 -41.85
C ALA A 23 -19.78 -33.66 -43.00
N TYR A 24 -19.39 -32.39 -42.85
CA TYR A 24 -18.57 -31.67 -43.84
C TYR A 24 -17.18 -32.30 -43.98
N PHE A 25 -16.54 -32.66 -42.86
CA PHE A 25 -15.24 -33.32 -42.85
C PHE A 25 -15.33 -34.78 -43.34
N ASN A 26 -16.43 -35.48 -43.05
CA ASN A 26 -16.64 -36.84 -43.53
C ASN A 26 -16.89 -36.90 -45.05
N LYS A 27 -17.66 -35.95 -45.64
CA LYS A 27 -17.76 -35.81 -47.10
C LYS A 27 -16.41 -35.49 -47.75
N ALA A 28 -15.57 -34.66 -47.12
CA ALA A 28 -14.22 -34.37 -47.61
C ALA A 28 -13.25 -35.57 -47.52
N ARG A 29 -13.48 -36.52 -46.59
CA ARG A 29 -12.66 -37.73 -46.42
C ARG A 29 -12.90 -38.81 -47.48
N GLN A 30 -14.12 -38.93 -48.02
CA GLN A 30 -14.49 -39.99 -48.98
C GLN A 30 -13.68 -39.94 -50.31
N GLY A 31 -13.04 -38.82 -50.63
CA GLY A 31 -12.23 -38.65 -51.85
C GLY A 31 -10.75 -39.04 -51.74
N ARG A 32 -10.30 -39.68 -50.64
CA ARG A 32 -8.90 -40.10 -50.45
C ARG A 32 -8.83 -41.53 -49.92
N ASN A 33 -8.06 -42.39 -50.59
CA ASN A 33 -7.79 -43.76 -50.13
C ASN A 33 -7.16 -43.71 -48.73
N ALA A 34 -7.87 -44.24 -47.73
CA ALA A 34 -7.54 -44.04 -46.33
C ALA A 34 -6.64 -45.17 -45.79
N ALA A 35 -5.45 -44.81 -45.33
CA ALA A 35 -4.78 -45.58 -44.30
C ALA A 35 -5.57 -45.47 -42.99
N LYS A 36 -5.63 -46.55 -42.20
CA LYS A 36 -6.39 -46.59 -40.95
C LYS A 36 -5.71 -45.67 -39.92
N MET A 37 -6.39 -44.59 -39.51
CA MET A 37 -5.89 -43.72 -38.43
C MET A 37 -6.16 -44.39 -37.08
N ILE A 38 -5.10 -44.58 -36.30
CA ILE A 38 -5.14 -44.98 -34.88
C ILE A 38 -5.22 -43.70 -34.03
N ASN A 39 -6.03 -43.70 -32.97
CA ASN A 39 -6.08 -42.63 -31.98
C ASN A 39 -4.87 -42.74 -31.02
N PRO A 40 -3.90 -41.80 -31.02
CA PRO A 40 -2.68 -41.93 -30.23
C PRO A 40 -2.92 -41.91 -28.71
N ASN A 41 -4.04 -41.34 -28.27
CA ASN A 41 -4.38 -41.15 -26.86
C ASN A 41 -5.40 -42.17 -26.35
N ASP A 42 -5.74 -43.19 -27.15
CA ASP A 42 -6.65 -44.26 -26.74
C ASP A 42 -5.87 -45.46 -26.20
N PRO A 43 -6.08 -45.88 -24.93
CA PRO A 43 -5.40 -47.05 -24.37
C PRO A 43 -5.69 -48.35 -25.12
N GLU A 44 -6.85 -48.48 -25.76
CA GLU A 44 -7.23 -49.69 -26.49
C GLU A 44 -6.67 -49.72 -27.93
N GLU A 45 -6.50 -48.56 -28.58
CA GLU A 45 -5.91 -48.49 -29.93
C GLU A 45 -4.37 -48.31 -29.94
N ASN A 46 -3.76 -47.79 -28.86
CA ASN A 46 -2.33 -47.50 -28.79
C ASN A 46 -1.64 -47.94 -27.47
N PRO A 47 -1.72 -49.23 -27.07
CA PRO A 47 -1.21 -49.71 -25.78
C PRO A 47 0.32 -49.53 -25.60
N ASN A 48 1.08 -49.60 -26.71
CA ASN A 48 2.55 -49.55 -26.68
C ASN A 48 3.13 -48.19 -26.20
N MET A 49 2.31 -47.15 -26.06
CA MET A 49 2.76 -45.84 -25.55
C MET A 49 3.00 -45.86 -24.02
N PHE A 50 2.47 -46.87 -23.32
CA PHE A 50 2.49 -46.95 -21.85
C PHE A 50 3.38 -48.08 -21.32
N SER A 51 4.10 -48.79 -22.20
CA SER A 51 4.86 -49.99 -21.87
C SER A 51 6.31 -49.93 -22.38
N ASP A 52 7.18 -49.17 -21.70
CA ASP A 52 8.55 -49.61 -21.41
C ASP A 52 9.30 -48.70 -20.43
N SER A 53 9.78 -49.28 -19.32
CA SER A 53 10.80 -48.66 -18.44
C SER A 53 11.58 -49.69 -17.59
N SER A 54 11.73 -50.91 -18.09
CA SER A 54 12.76 -51.89 -17.69
C SER A 54 12.72 -53.05 -18.72
N SER A 55 13.81 -53.53 -19.31
CA SER A 55 15.21 -53.64 -18.88
C SER A 55 16.12 -53.84 -20.12
N SER A 56 17.45 -54.06 -20.10
CA SER A 56 18.36 -54.47 -19.02
C SER A 56 19.81 -54.06 -19.30
N VAL A 57 20.62 -53.97 -18.23
CA VAL A 57 22.08 -54.20 -18.26
C VAL A 57 22.35 -55.29 -17.22
N GLN A 58 23.26 -56.21 -17.52
CA GLN A 58 23.42 -57.45 -16.76
C GLN A 58 24.16 -57.27 -15.42
N GLY A 59 23.61 -57.87 -14.36
CA GLY A 59 24.34 -58.25 -13.14
C GLY A 59 24.36 -59.79 -13.00
N PRO A 60 25.40 -60.40 -12.40
CA PRO A 60 25.54 -61.85 -12.32
C PRO A 60 24.54 -62.51 -11.36
N THR A 61 24.27 -63.79 -11.62
CA THR A 61 23.20 -64.59 -10.98
C THR A 61 23.56 -65.18 -9.62
N SER A 62 22.56 -65.31 -8.74
CA SER A 62 22.47 -66.41 -7.76
C SER A 62 21.04 -66.96 -7.70
N ARG A 63 20.88 -68.28 -7.63
CA ARG A 63 19.58 -68.97 -7.58
C ARG A 63 19.13 -69.17 -6.12
N PHE A 64 17.81 -69.16 -5.90
CA PHE A 64 17.19 -69.85 -4.76
C PHE A 64 16.54 -71.15 -5.24
N GLY A 65 16.58 -72.20 -4.42
CA GLY A 65 15.98 -73.49 -4.77
C GLY A 65 16.15 -74.58 -3.69
N ALA A 66 15.06 -74.77 -2.93
CA ALA A 66 14.66 -76.00 -2.23
C ALA A 66 15.20 -76.34 -0.80
N GLU A 67 14.20 -76.67 0.04
CA GLU A 67 14.13 -77.69 1.12
C GLU A 67 14.61 -77.47 2.58
N ARG A 68 13.60 -77.54 3.47
CA ARG A 68 13.47 -78.18 4.80
C ARG A 68 14.66 -78.22 5.77
N GLY A 69 14.45 -77.68 6.98
CA GLY A 69 15.20 -78.05 8.18
C GLY A 69 14.90 -77.20 9.43
N GLU A 70 14.17 -77.76 10.39
CA GLU A 70 14.21 -77.38 11.82
C GLU A 70 15.12 -78.41 12.56
N PRO A 71 15.53 -78.20 13.84
CA PRO A 71 15.59 -76.99 14.69
C PRO A 71 16.96 -76.83 15.41
N VAL A 72 16.99 -76.06 16.53
CA VAL A 72 17.84 -76.23 17.75
C VAL A 72 19.04 -75.26 17.99
N GLU A 73 19.04 -74.77 19.25
CA GLU A 73 20.07 -74.17 20.14
C GLU A 73 20.95 -72.94 19.82
N GLN A 74 20.81 -71.99 20.76
CA GLN A 74 21.83 -71.28 21.55
C GLN A 74 23.31 -71.69 21.38
N VAL A 75 24.22 -70.69 21.44
CA VAL A 75 25.15 -70.43 22.57
C VAL A 75 26.03 -69.19 22.26
N ALA A 76 26.57 -68.52 23.29
CA ALA A 76 27.34 -67.28 23.17
C ALA A 76 28.87 -67.48 23.27
N GLY A 77 29.63 -66.61 22.58
CA GLY A 77 31.09 -66.43 22.74
C GLY A 77 31.60 -65.35 21.77
N ARG A 78 31.86 -64.10 22.19
CA ARG A 78 33.07 -63.61 22.90
C ARG A 78 34.38 -64.22 22.37
N SER A 79 35.25 -63.38 21.77
CA SER A 79 36.49 -62.88 22.42
C SER A 79 37.47 -62.19 21.43
N ARG A 80 37.91 -60.94 21.76
CA ARG A 80 39.29 -60.37 21.64
C ARG A 80 40.11 -60.48 20.33
N HIS A 81 41.19 -59.72 20.11
CA HIS A 81 41.60 -58.33 20.40
C HIS A 81 42.98 -58.09 19.75
N GLN A 82 43.18 -56.94 19.10
CA GLN A 82 44.36 -56.03 19.17
C GLN A 82 44.01 -54.82 18.25
N GLN A 83 44.06 -53.56 18.70
CA GLN A 83 45.21 -52.71 19.05
C GLN A 83 46.09 -52.36 17.83
N GLN A 84 46.52 -51.10 17.62
CA GLN A 84 46.58 -49.96 18.57
C GLN A 84 46.59 -48.57 17.88
N ARG A 85 45.86 -47.58 18.46
CA ARG A 85 46.07 -46.09 18.42
C ARG A 85 46.01 -45.37 17.05
N SER A 86 45.61 -44.09 16.91
CA SER A 86 45.15 -42.98 17.79
C SER A 86 44.62 -41.83 16.89
N ARG A 87 43.86 -40.79 17.28
CA ARG A 87 43.32 -40.22 18.55
C ARG A 87 41.98 -39.48 18.19
N GLU A 88 40.99 -39.31 19.08
CA GLU A 88 40.72 -38.16 20.01
C GLU A 88 40.90 -36.75 19.43
N ASP A 89 40.01 -35.75 19.58
CA ASP A 89 38.60 -35.61 20.06
C ASP A 89 38.09 -34.19 19.69
N GLY A 90 36.81 -33.77 19.78
CA GLY A 90 35.55 -34.46 20.10
C GLY A 90 34.48 -33.53 20.75
N HIS A 91 33.22 -33.60 20.28
CA HIS A 91 31.94 -33.19 20.95
C HIS A 91 31.72 -31.70 21.35
N LEU A 92 30.54 -31.04 21.28
CA LEU A 92 29.09 -31.34 21.20
C LEU A 92 28.39 -31.79 22.51
N TRP A 93 27.53 -30.94 23.11
CA TRP A 93 26.25 -31.21 23.84
C TRP A 93 25.58 -29.85 24.18
N GLN A 94 24.34 -29.54 23.76
CA GLN A 94 23.01 -29.77 24.35
C GLN A 94 22.59 -28.93 25.59
N PHE A 95 21.43 -28.25 25.44
CA PHE A 95 20.44 -27.68 26.39
C PHE A 95 20.72 -27.58 27.91
N THR A 96 20.39 -26.42 28.51
CA THR A 96 19.20 -26.20 29.39
C THR A 96 18.94 -24.72 29.74
N ASP A 97 17.66 -24.39 29.94
CA ASP A 97 17.01 -23.43 30.86
C ASP A 97 17.48 -21.97 31.10
N SER A 98 16.48 -21.10 31.26
CA SER A 98 16.57 -19.71 31.75
C SER A 98 16.56 -19.61 33.28
N PRO A 99 16.99 -18.46 33.84
CA PRO A 99 16.42 -17.91 35.07
C PRO A 99 15.88 -16.48 34.87
N ALA A 100 15.14 -15.98 35.86
CA ALA A 100 14.57 -14.62 35.88
C ALA A 100 14.87 -13.91 37.22
N THR A 101 14.65 -12.58 37.24
CA THR A 101 14.47 -11.69 38.42
C THR A 101 15.54 -11.68 39.52
N HIS A 102 16.23 -10.53 39.69
CA HIS A 102 16.09 -9.69 40.89
C HIS A 102 16.60 -8.25 40.65
N ASP A 103 16.39 -7.36 41.63
CA ASP A 103 16.34 -5.90 41.47
C ASP A 103 17.58 -5.11 41.96
N ASN A 104 17.58 -3.83 41.54
CA ASN A 104 17.84 -2.62 42.34
C ASN A 104 19.23 -1.93 42.41
N PHE A 105 19.13 -0.59 42.23
CA PHE A 105 19.97 0.55 42.67
C PHE A 105 21.52 0.50 42.60
N GLY A 106 22.09 1.48 41.88
CA GLY A 106 23.50 1.90 42.03
C GLY A 106 23.95 2.92 40.97
N ALA A 107 24.09 4.20 41.33
CA ALA A 107 24.38 5.30 40.40
C ALA A 107 25.89 5.56 40.17
N SER A 108 26.18 6.39 39.15
CA SER A 108 27.36 7.29 38.96
C SER A 108 28.39 6.90 37.88
N SER A 109 28.72 7.87 37.00
CA SER A 109 30.00 8.06 36.26
C SER A 109 30.46 6.95 35.27
N GLU A 110 31.23 7.19 34.20
CA GLU A 110 31.88 8.41 33.68
C GLU A 110 32.12 8.29 32.15
N SER A 111 32.30 9.41 31.44
CA SER A 111 32.62 9.43 29.99
C SER A 111 34.07 9.90 29.72
N PRO A 112 34.88 9.18 28.94
CA PRO A 112 36.14 9.69 28.38
C PRO A 112 36.01 10.27 26.95
N HIS A 113 36.91 11.17 26.56
CA HIS A 113 36.82 11.96 25.32
C HIS A 113 37.76 11.54 24.17
N HIS A 114 37.26 11.70 22.93
CA HIS A 114 37.92 12.23 21.71
C HIS A 114 39.41 11.97 21.31
N ARG A 115 39.57 11.82 19.97
CA ARG A 115 40.70 12.28 19.09
C ARG A 115 41.97 11.38 19.07
N PRO A 116 42.86 11.49 18.05
CA PRO A 116 43.01 12.57 17.04
C PRO A 116 43.00 12.16 15.54
N VAL A 117 43.29 13.17 14.71
CA VAL A 117 43.28 13.18 13.22
C VAL A 117 44.55 12.58 12.60
N GLY A 118 44.42 11.98 11.40
CA GLY A 118 45.53 11.73 10.45
C GLY A 118 45.27 12.38 9.08
N ARG A 119 46.32 12.86 8.38
CA ARG A 119 46.19 13.65 7.14
C ARG A 119 47.37 13.44 6.16
N GLY A 120 47.06 13.13 4.90
CA GLY A 120 47.98 13.13 3.73
C GLY A 120 47.14 12.88 2.46
N VAL A 121 47.12 13.64 1.36
CA VAL A 121 48.00 14.63 0.67
C VAL A 121 48.93 14.01 -0.40
N ASN A 122 48.41 13.91 -1.64
CA ASN A 122 49.06 14.30 -2.92
C ASN A 122 48.16 13.93 -4.14
N SER A 123 48.33 14.42 -5.38
CA SER A 123 48.65 15.78 -5.93
C SER A 123 48.66 15.74 -7.48
N GLY A 124 48.28 16.84 -8.16
CA GLY A 124 48.37 17.05 -9.63
C GLY A 124 47.02 16.94 -10.37
N GLU A 125 46.42 17.93 -11.05
CA GLU A 125 46.85 18.94 -12.08
C GLU A 125 46.89 18.41 -13.54
N THR A 126 46.49 19.14 -14.61
CA THR A 126 45.88 20.50 -14.80
C THR A 126 45.23 20.65 -16.19
N ARG A 127 44.32 21.63 -16.38
CA ARG A 127 44.42 22.71 -17.43
C ARG A 127 43.31 23.78 -17.28
N ARG A 128 43.42 24.92 -18.02
CA ARG A 128 42.78 26.23 -17.67
C ARG A 128 41.92 26.88 -18.78
N LYS A 129 41.05 27.79 -18.31
CA LYS A 129 40.27 28.90 -18.93
C LYS A 129 40.88 29.63 -20.16
N PRO A 130 40.06 30.36 -20.95
CA PRO A 130 39.93 31.83 -20.75
C PRO A 130 38.46 32.37 -20.79
N ALA A 131 38.25 33.70 -20.75
CA ALA A 131 36.92 34.36 -20.72
C ALA A 131 36.93 35.85 -21.15
N ARG A 132 35.74 36.47 -21.29
CA ARG A 132 35.42 37.93 -21.54
C ARG A 132 35.65 38.45 -22.98
N PRO A 133 35.04 39.59 -23.45
CA PRO A 133 34.54 40.77 -22.70
C PRO A 133 33.08 41.27 -23.01
N ASN A 134 32.80 42.53 -22.61
CA ASN A 134 31.49 43.19 -22.41
C ASN A 134 30.80 43.76 -23.69
N GLY A 135 29.52 44.16 -23.55
CA GLY A 135 28.85 45.15 -24.42
C GLY A 135 27.45 45.59 -23.91
N GLY A 136 27.24 46.91 -23.75
CA GLY A 136 26.01 47.63 -23.32
C GLY A 136 26.33 49.14 -23.21
N PRO A 137 25.50 50.02 -22.58
CA PRO A 137 24.13 49.89 -22.03
C PRO A 137 23.13 50.58 -23.02
N GLU A 138 22.02 51.30 -22.76
CA GLU A 138 21.21 51.83 -21.62
C GLU A 138 19.70 51.76 -22.02
N HIS A 139 18.63 52.25 -21.34
CA HIS A 139 18.36 52.95 -20.05
C HIS A 139 17.11 52.27 -19.39
N GLY A 140 16.49 52.64 -18.26
CA GLY A 140 16.73 53.69 -17.23
C GLY A 140 15.51 54.63 -17.00
N VAL A 141 15.14 54.87 -15.72
CA VAL A 141 14.30 56.01 -15.19
C VAL A 141 12.80 56.00 -15.60
N GLU A 142 11.77 56.09 -14.72
CA GLU A 142 11.65 56.26 -13.26
C GLU A 142 10.22 55.91 -12.69
N ARG A 143 10.10 55.83 -11.35
CA ARG A 143 8.95 56.14 -10.45
C ARG A 143 7.56 55.46 -10.55
N SER A 144 7.06 55.02 -9.39
CA SER A 144 5.63 54.88 -9.05
C SER A 144 5.02 56.20 -8.56
N PRO A 145 3.67 56.33 -8.51
CA PRO A 145 3.03 56.65 -7.21
C PRO A 145 1.66 55.96 -6.98
N LEU A 146 0.95 56.39 -5.92
CA LEU A 146 -0.19 55.73 -5.25
C LEU A 146 -1.61 56.11 -5.76
N HIS A 147 -2.61 55.34 -5.29
CA HIS A 147 -4.09 55.51 -5.27
C HIS A 147 -4.75 56.83 -5.76
N ARG A 148 -5.98 56.75 -6.32
CA ARG A 148 -7.28 56.98 -5.58
C ARG A 148 -8.56 57.16 -6.45
N HIS A 149 -9.61 56.38 -6.13
CA HIS A 149 -11.10 56.53 -6.32
C HIS A 149 -11.78 56.97 -7.67
N ALA A 150 -13.10 56.64 -7.71
CA ALA A 150 -14.21 57.27 -8.49
C ALA A 150 -14.37 56.91 -9.99
N ARG A 151 -15.58 56.96 -10.60
CA ARG A 151 -16.97 56.57 -10.20
C ARG A 151 -17.89 56.69 -11.45
N VAL A 152 -18.78 55.71 -11.68
CA VAL A 152 -20.14 55.81 -12.28
C VAL A 152 -20.38 56.48 -13.67
N SER A 153 -20.94 55.70 -14.60
CA SER A 153 -22.02 56.08 -15.55
C SER A 153 -22.61 54.77 -16.13
N THR A 154 -23.88 54.32 -15.94
CA THR A 154 -25.26 54.87 -16.09
C THR A 154 -25.85 54.82 -17.50
N ARG A 155 -26.57 53.71 -17.82
CA ARG A 155 -27.75 53.64 -18.71
C ARG A 155 -28.34 52.21 -18.75
N ASP A 156 -29.60 51.97 -19.13
CA ASP A 156 -30.88 52.43 -18.51
C ASP A 156 -32.03 51.48 -18.92
N GLY A 157 -33.18 51.54 -18.23
CA GLY A 157 -34.38 50.71 -18.44
C GLY A 157 -34.34 49.39 -17.65
N GLY A 158 -35.39 48.94 -16.95
CA GLY A 158 -36.84 49.26 -17.05
C GLY A 158 -37.58 47.99 -17.53
N VAL A 159 -38.68 47.51 -16.92
CA VAL A 159 -39.84 48.23 -16.36
C VAL A 159 -40.56 47.40 -15.27
N SER A 160 -40.95 48.07 -14.17
CA SER A 160 -42.03 47.79 -13.18
C SER A 160 -42.14 46.38 -12.49
N SER A 161 -42.86 46.19 -11.37
CA SER A 161 -43.87 47.05 -10.71
C SER A 161 -44.04 46.76 -9.20
N HIS A 162 -44.29 47.84 -8.42
CA HIS A 162 -45.13 47.95 -7.21
C HIS A 162 -44.80 47.13 -5.92
N SER A 163 -44.60 47.74 -4.72
CA SER A 163 -45.42 48.67 -3.88
C SER A 163 -46.32 47.89 -2.87
N LEU A 164 -46.52 48.27 -1.60
CA LEU A 164 -46.26 49.50 -0.81
C LEU A 164 -45.75 49.27 0.63
N ASP A 165 -45.29 50.39 1.22
CA ASP A 165 -44.96 50.80 2.60
C ASP A 165 -45.62 50.17 3.85
N GLY A 166 -45.04 50.45 5.04
CA GLY A 166 -45.74 50.32 6.33
C GLY A 166 -44.90 50.14 7.62
N LYS A 167 -44.19 51.18 8.08
CA LYS A 167 -43.68 51.35 9.48
C LYS A 167 -44.43 52.53 10.15
N PRO A 168 -44.25 52.90 11.45
CA PRO A 168 -43.49 52.30 12.56
C PRO A 168 -44.25 52.17 13.91
N SER A 169 -43.61 51.57 14.93
CA SER A 169 -43.64 52.05 16.33
C SER A 169 -42.46 51.49 17.15
N HIS A 170 -42.16 52.10 18.29
CA HIS A 170 -41.07 51.75 19.21
C HIS A 170 -41.59 51.00 20.44
N ASP A 171 -40.79 50.06 20.99
CA ASP A 171 -40.14 50.27 22.29
C ASP A 171 -38.86 49.41 22.40
N SER A 172 -38.20 49.43 23.56
CA SER A 172 -36.81 49.05 23.79
C SER A 172 -36.66 48.04 24.94
N SER A 173 -35.72 47.11 24.80
CA SER A 173 -35.14 46.34 25.92
C SER A 173 -33.90 45.56 25.45
N HIS A 174 -33.02 45.22 26.41
CA HIS A 174 -31.75 44.54 26.13
C HIS A 174 -31.91 43.01 26.00
N GLY A 175 -31.06 42.39 25.19
CA GLY A 175 -30.86 40.94 25.18
C GLY A 175 -30.41 40.42 23.83
N THR A 176 -29.10 40.32 23.59
CA THR A 176 -28.55 39.70 22.37
C THR A 176 -28.60 38.18 22.51
N PRO A 177 -29.45 37.44 21.76
CA PRO A 177 -29.47 35.98 21.86
C PRO A 177 -28.24 35.42 21.16
N GLY A 178 -27.47 34.58 21.85
CA GLY A 178 -26.27 33.97 21.28
C GLY A 178 -26.59 33.17 20.01
N ARG A 179 -25.78 33.33 18.97
CA ARG A 179 -25.81 32.42 17.80
C ARG A 179 -25.41 31.03 18.28
N TYR A 180 -26.35 30.10 18.29
CA TYR A 180 -26.06 28.68 18.41
C TYR A 180 -25.18 28.26 17.22
N ARG A 181 -23.87 28.08 17.48
CA ARG A 181 -22.87 27.62 16.52
C ARG A 181 -23.14 26.13 16.24
N LEU A 182 -23.98 25.85 15.25
CA LEU A 182 -24.19 24.50 14.74
C LEU A 182 -22.81 23.91 14.38
N LYS A 183 -22.42 22.82 15.05
CA LYS A 183 -21.17 22.12 14.75
C LYS A 183 -21.33 21.40 13.40
N PRO A 184 -20.29 21.39 12.53
CA PRO A 184 -20.34 20.66 11.27
C PRO A 184 -20.51 19.15 11.52
N GLU A 185 -21.14 18.43 10.59
CA GLU A 185 -21.54 17.02 10.74
C GLU A 185 -20.39 16.02 10.50
N THR A 186 -19.25 16.21 11.17
CA THR A 186 -18.09 15.29 11.17
C THR A 186 -18.32 13.98 11.94
N ARG A 187 -19.58 13.53 12.02
CA ARG A 187 -20.12 12.71 13.11
C ARG A 187 -20.55 11.28 12.75
N GLY A 188 -20.38 10.84 11.51
CA GLY A 188 -20.90 9.55 11.01
C GLY A 188 -20.58 8.37 11.92
N ASP A 189 -19.30 8.04 12.07
CA ASP A 189 -18.85 6.82 12.78
C ASP A 189 -19.10 6.88 14.28
N GLU A 190 -18.95 8.07 14.88
CA GLU A 190 -19.25 8.32 16.28
C GLU A 190 -20.73 8.07 16.57
N THR A 191 -21.63 8.54 15.69
CA THR A 191 -23.06 8.30 15.84
C THR A 191 -23.46 6.86 15.53
N GLU A 192 -22.76 6.13 14.66
CA GLU A 192 -22.92 4.68 14.49
C GLU A 192 -22.51 3.91 15.76
N ILE A 193 -21.33 4.18 16.34
CA ILE A 193 -20.87 3.52 17.58
C ILE A 193 -21.82 3.84 18.75
N HIS A 194 -22.25 5.09 18.91
CA HIS A 194 -23.24 5.46 19.93
C HIS A 194 -24.64 4.87 19.66
N LYS A 195 -25.02 4.61 18.41
CA LYS A 195 -26.26 3.91 18.02
C LYS A 195 -26.23 2.41 18.35
N TYR A 196 -25.07 1.76 18.27
CA TYR A 196 -24.94 0.33 18.60
C TYR A 196 -24.66 0.06 20.09
N VAL A 197 -23.89 0.93 20.77
CA VAL A 197 -23.37 0.66 22.13
C VAL A 197 -23.59 1.84 23.10
N GLY A 198 -23.89 3.04 22.61
CA GLY A 198 -23.86 4.30 23.38
C GLY A 198 -24.55 4.31 24.74
N PRO A 199 -25.77 3.76 24.91
CA PRO A 199 -26.44 3.69 26.21
C PRO A 199 -25.67 2.87 27.27
N SER A 200 -24.81 1.96 26.84
CA SER A 200 -23.95 1.15 27.71
C SER A 200 -22.54 1.73 27.87
N LEU A 201 -22.09 2.61 26.97
CA LEU A 201 -20.75 3.23 27.05
C LEU A 201 -20.60 4.17 28.25
N SER A 202 -21.66 4.91 28.60
CA SER A 202 -21.68 5.85 29.72
C SER A 202 -22.30 5.26 31.01
N SER A 203 -22.76 4.01 30.98
CA SER A 203 -23.35 3.32 32.13
C SER A 203 -22.28 2.75 33.07
N SER A 204 -22.62 2.63 34.36
CA SER A 204 -21.81 1.97 35.38
C SER A 204 -22.08 0.47 35.52
N ASP A 205 -23.25 0.00 35.08
CA ASP A 205 -23.84 -1.24 35.61
C ASP A 205 -23.37 -2.53 34.91
N ALA A 206 -22.73 -2.42 33.74
CA ALA A 206 -22.23 -3.56 32.98
C ALA A 206 -20.89 -3.23 32.30
N PRO A 207 -19.86 -4.10 32.40
CA PRO A 207 -18.61 -3.91 31.68
C PRO A 207 -18.83 -4.08 30.16
N VAL A 208 -18.25 -3.17 29.38
CA VAL A 208 -18.33 -3.17 27.92
C VAL A 208 -16.93 -3.23 27.34
N SER A 209 -16.68 -4.17 26.43
CA SER A 209 -15.41 -4.27 25.69
C SER A 209 -15.65 -3.98 24.20
N ILE A 210 -15.00 -2.94 23.68
CA ILE A 210 -14.99 -2.62 22.24
C ILE A 210 -13.66 -3.08 21.63
N LEU A 211 -13.70 -3.61 20.41
CA LEU A 211 -12.51 -3.83 19.58
C LEU A 211 -12.62 -2.96 18.33
N LEU A 212 -11.65 -2.06 18.14
CA LEU A 212 -11.52 -1.17 17.00
C LEU A 212 -10.33 -1.64 16.15
N ILE A 213 -10.53 -1.76 14.83
CA ILE A 213 -9.51 -2.28 13.91
C ILE A 213 -9.30 -1.25 12.79
N ASN A 214 -8.05 -0.81 12.60
CA ASN A 214 -7.66 0.27 11.69
C ASN A 214 -8.43 1.59 11.89
N TRP A 215 -8.89 1.84 13.12
CA TRP A 215 -9.49 3.11 13.53
C TRP A 215 -9.24 3.37 15.02
N GLY A 216 -9.12 4.65 15.35
CA GLY A 216 -9.07 5.15 16.72
C GLY A 216 -7.72 5.73 17.14
N CYS A 217 -6.60 5.37 16.47
CA CYS A 217 -5.29 5.93 16.85
C CYS A 217 -5.27 7.46 16.80
N HIS A 218 -5.86 8.09 15.78
CA HIS A 218 -5.80 9.54 15.59
C HIS A 218 -6.75 10.40 16.45
N ARG A 219 -7.58 9.83 17.34
CA ARG A 219 -8.55 10.59 18.16
C ARG A 219 -8.39 10.30 19.65
N ASP A 220 -8.70 11.26 20.52
CA ASP A 220 -8.97 11.00 21.93
C ASP A 220 -10.24 10.15 22.05
N LEU A 221 -10.08 8.83 22.24
CA LEU A 221 -11.23 7.92 22.29
C LEU A 221 -12.05 8.06 23.58
N ARG A 222 -11.43 8.54 24.67
CA ARG A 222 -12.09 8.78 25.96
C ARG A 222 -13.04 9.98 25.86
N LYS A 223 -12.60 11.07 25.24
CA LYS A 223 -13.38 12.30 24.97
C LYS A 223 -14.41 12.09 23.86
N VAL A 224 -14.05 11.39 22.77
CA VAL A 224 -14.94 11.14 21.63
C VAL A 224 -16.10 10.20 22.00
N LEU A 225 -15.80 9.02 22.56
CA LEU A 225 -16.84 8.01 22.85
C LEU A 225 -17.50 8.22 24.22
N ASN A 226 -17.11 9.25 24.98
CA ASN A 226 -17.63 9.59 26.31
C ASN A 226 -17.61 8.36 27.25
N LEU A 227 -16.46 7.66 27.29
CA LEU A 227 -16.31 6.36 27.96
C LEU A 227 -16.52 6.47 29.47
N GLY A 228 -17.51 5.75 29.99
CA GLY A 228 -17.72 5.51 31.42
C GLY A 228 -16.68 4.54 32.01
N PRO A 229 -16.62 4.40 33.36
CA PRO A 229 -15.60 3.61 34.04
C PRO A 229 -15.69 2.09 33.80
N ALA A 230 -16.80 1.60 33.26
CA ALA A 230 -16.99 0.18 32.92
C ALA A 230 -16.60 -0.14 31.46
N ALA A 231 -16.36 0.86 30.62
CA ALA A 231 -16.10 0.70 29.19
C ALA A 231 -14.59 0.65 28.88
N HIS A 232 -14.17 -0.42 28.21
CA HIS A 232 -12.79 -0.66 27.76
C HIS A 232 -12.74 -0.76 26.24
N VAL A 233 -11.71 -0.17 25.62
CA VAL A 233 -11.55 -0.05 24.18
C VAL A 233 -10.18 -0.55 23.76
N PHE A 234 -10.16 -1.68 23.05
CA PHE A 234 -8.96 -2.24 22.45
C PHE A 234 -8.81 -1.71 21.02
N VAL A 235 -7.66 -1.13 20.70
CA VAL A 235 -7.37 -0.52 19.39
C VAL A 235 -6.27 -1.30 18.70
N VAL A 236 -6.55 -1.86 17.52
CA VAL A 236 -5.57 -2.55 16.68
C VAL A 236 -5.46 -1.80 15.36
N ASP A 237 -4.64 -0.77 15.36
CA ASP A 237 -4.62 0.26 14.31
C ASP A 237 -3.18 0.64 13.92
N SER A 238 -2.92 0.61 12.61
CA SER A 238 -1.62 0.90 12.03
C SER A 238 -1.37 2.39 11.78
N HIS A 239 -2.37 3.27 11.89
CA HIS A 239 -2.17 4.71 11.66
C HIS A 239 -1.31 5.38 12.75
N ARG A 240 -0.47 6.34 12.35
CA ARG A 240 0.46 7.09 13.22
C ARG A 240 0.51 8.57 12.81
N PRO A 241 0.72 9.54 13.73
CA PRO A 241 0.89 9.39 15.18
C PRO A 241 -0.38 8.90 15.92
N ILE A 242 -0.17 8.29 17.08
CA ILE A 242 -1.22 7.87 18.01
C ILE A 242 -1.56 9.07 18.91
N HIS A 243 -2.83 9.35 19.16
CA HIS A 243 -3.25 10.44 20.02
C HIS A 243 -2.75 10.21 21.45
N LEU A 244 -1.99 11.15 21.99
CA LEU A 244 -1.22 10.98 23.23
C LEU A 244 -2.09 10.56 24.44
N HIS A 245 -3.35 11.04 24.54
CA HIS A 245 -4.24 10.61 25.63
C HIS A 245 -4.61 9.11 25.57
N ASN A 246 -4.50 8.45 24.41
CA ASN A 246 -4.68 6.99 24.28
C ASN A 246 -3.43 6.19 24.69
N LEU A 247 -2.32 6.87 25.00
CA LEU A 247 -1.04 6.29 25.46
C LEU A 247 -0.67 6.70 26.90
N SER A 248 -1.51 7.50 27.56
CA SER A 248 -1.32 7.90 28.96
C SER A 248 -1.62 6.72 29.89
N ASP A 249 -0.73 6.47 30.87
CA ASP A 249 -0.93 5.49 31.95
C ASP A 249 -2.14 5.86 32.85
N GLN A 250 -2.66 7.09 32.74
CA GLN A 250 -3.89 7.54 33.42
C GLN A 250 -5.19 7.21 32.64
N ASN A 251 -5.08 6.55 31.47
CA ASN A 251 -6.22 6.16 30.64
C ASN A 251 -6.41 4.64 30.61
N ASP A 252 -6.87 4.08 31.74
CA ASP A 252 -7.21 2.67 31.93
C ASP A 252 -8.25 2.12 30.93
N ARG A 253 -8.98 2.99 30.23
CA ARG A 253 -10.10 2.65 29.33
C ARG A 253 -9.68 2.36 27.89
N VAL A 254 -8.47 2.74 27.48
CA VAL A 254 -8.02 2.64 26.08
C VAL A 254 -6.70 1.88 26.02
N VAL A 255 -6.71 0.73 25.35
CA VAL A 255 -5.54 -0.14 25.19
C VAL A 255 -5.19 -0.21 23.70
N VAL A 256 -4.13 0.48 23.29
CA VAL A 256 -3.63 0.42 21.92
C VAL A 256 -2.62 -0.72 21.77
N LEU A 257 -2.88 -1.64 20.84
CA LEU A 257 -2.02 -2.79 20.56
C LEU A 257 -0.95 -2.41 19.52
N TYR A 258 0.28 -2.30 19.99
CA TYR A 258 1.51 -2.13 19.21
C TYR A 258 2.68 -2.74 20.00
N THR A 259 3.80 -3.07 19.35
CA THR A 259 5.05 -3.41 20.08
C THR A 259 5.98 -2.21 20.10
N ARG A 260 6.83 -2.09 21.14
CA ARG A 260 7.83 -1.00 21.20
C ARG A 260 8.82 -1.09 20.02
N ASP A 261 9.17 -2.31 19.61
CA ASP A 261 10.03 -2.55 18.46
C ASP A 261 9.36 -2.07 17.14
N ASP A 262 8.04 -2.15 17.02
CA ASP A 262 7.34 -1.60 15.85
C ASP A 262 7.51 -0.09 15.73
N GLU A 263 7.34 0.65 16.84
CA GLU A 263 7.49 2.12 16.86
C GLU A 263 8.94 2.54 16.62
N HIS A 264 9.91 1.90 17.29
CA HIS A 264 11.34 2.20 17.11
C HIS A 264 11.85 1.90 15.70
N GLN A 265 11.18 1.03 14.94
CA GLN A 265 11.51 0.71 13.56
C GLN A 265 10.69 1.51 12.51
N THR A 266 9.82 2.43 12.91
CA THR A 266 8.99 3.21 11.95
C THR A 266 9.82 4.00 10.93
N ASP A 267 9.24 4.24 9.75
CA ASP A 267 9.89 5.05 8.69
C ASP A 267 10.20 6.49 9.14
N LEU A 268 9.45 6.97 10.16
CA LEU A 268 9.59 8.23 10.88
C LEU A 268 9.76 7.95 12.38
N ALA A 269 10.99 7.71 12.83
CA ALA A 269 11.27 7.51 14.25
C ALA A 269 11.03 8.79 15.07
N TYR A 270 10.66 8.62 16.34
CA TYR A 270 10.57 9.70 17.32
C TYR A 270 11.91 9.83 18.08
N ASP A 271 12.51 11.02 18.09
CA ASP A 271 13.75 11.31 18.84
C ASP A 271 13.55 11.45 20.37
N PHE A 272 12.38 11.06 20.88
CA PHE A 272 11.95 11.20 22.27
C PHE A 272 11.02 10.06 22.72
N ASP A 273 10.93 9.86 24.03
CA ASP A 273 10.05 8.87 24.66
C ASP A 273 8.58 9.32 24.57
N VAL A 274 7.81 8.68 23.67
CA VAL A 274 6.39 9.00 23.41
C VAL A 274 5.48 8.66 24.61
N PRO A 275 5.59 7.49 25.29
CA PRO A 275 4.93 7.26 26.57
C PRO A 275 5.22 8.33 27.64
N ALA A 276 6.47 8.76 27.80
CA ALA A 276 6.80 9.84 28.75
C ALA A 276 6.15 11.17 28.36
N LEU A 277 6.12 11.52 27.07
CA LEU A 277 5.41 12.70 26.57
C LEU A 277 3.89 12.60 26.78
N ALA A 278 3.30 11.41 26.58
CA ALA A 278 1.87 11.18 26.78
C ALA A 278 1.45 11.42 28.24
N ASN A 279 2.18 10.81 29.18
CA ASN A 279 1.98 11.02 30.62
C ASN A 279 2.15 12.48 31.04
N ALA A 280 3.15 13.17 30.49
CA ALA A 280 3.39 14.59 30.77
C ALA A 280 2.30 15.52 30.19
N CYS A 281 1.64 15.15 29.08
CA CYS A 281 0.53 15.93 28.54
C CYS A 281 -0.72 15.88 29.42
N ASP A 282 -1.05 14.69 29.96
CA ASP A 282 -2.28 14.45 30.74
C ASP A 282 -2.21 15.10 32.14
N LEU A 283 -1.01 15.26 32.69
CA LEU A 283 -0.78 15.95 33.97
C LEU A 283 -1.00 17.48 33.93
N ASN A 284 -1.14 18.09 32.74
CA ASN A 284 -1.29 19.54 32.55
C ASN A 284 -2.70 19.91 32.04
N SER A 285 -3.74 19.27 32.58
CA SER A 285 -5.10 19.22 32.00
C SER A 285 -5.93 20.52 32.04
N ASP A 286 -5.35 21.67 32.42
CA ASP A 286 -6.03 22.99 32.33
C ASP A 286 -5.85 23.66 30.94
N ASP A 287 -4.92 23.20 30.11
CA ASP A 287 -4.65 23.71 28.74
C ASP A 287 -5.72 23.27 27.69
N GLU A 288 -6.99 23.11 28.07
CA GLU A 288 -8.14 22.96 27.12
C GLU A 288 -8.61 24.32 26.56
N ALA A 289 -7.75 25.35 26.63
CA ALA A 289 -8.09 26.74 26.33
C ALA A 289 -7.03 27.48 25.47
N ASP A 290 -6.35 26.79 24.55
CA ASP A 290 -5.64 27.39 23.40
C ASP A 290 -5.63 26.42 22.19
N GLU A 291 -6.75 26.36 21.47
CA GLU A 291 -6.79 25.96 20.03
C GLU A 291 -6.72 27.20 19.10
N GLU A 292 -6.50 28.40 19.67
CA GLU A 292 -6.28 29.66 18.97
C GLU A 292 -4.90 30.22 19.34
N LEU A 293 -4.43 31.24 18.60
CA LEU A 293 -3.11 31.90 18.71
C LEU A 293 -1.86 31.05 18.34
N ASP A 294 -0.96 31.55 17.48
CA ASP A 294 -1.15 32.50 16.37
C ASP A 294 -0.06 32.23 15.32
N SER A 295 -0.11 32.93 14.18
CA SER A 295 1.01 33.00 13.24
C SER A 295 2.09 33.96 13.74
N GLU A 296 3.13 33.45 14.40
CA GLU A 296 4.42 34.14 14.48
C GLU A 296 5.37 33.58 13.41
N ASP A 297 5.89 34.47 12.57
CA ASP A 297 6.86 34.12 11.54
C ASP A 297 8.19 33.67 12.19
N GLU A 298 8.65 32.45 11.90
CA GLU A 298 10.08 32.13 11.95
C GLU A 298 10.78 32.88 10.79
N ASN A 299 10.92 34.19 10.96
CA ASN A 299 11.70 35.08 10.12
C ASN A 299 13.19 34.81 10.38
N ASP A 300 13.66 33.67 9.89
CA ASP A 300 15.02 33.15 10.02
C ASP A 300 16.02 34.17 9.45
N SER A 301 16.53 35.01 10.34
CA SER A 301 17.23 36.24 10.00
C SER A 301 18.71 35.94 9.83
N GLU A 302 19.06 35.29 8.71
CA GLU A 302 20.44 35.16 8.23
C GLU A 302 21.07 36.55 8.17
N SER A 303 21.83 36.87 9.21
CA SER A 303 22.46 38.17 9.39
C SER A 303 23.82 38.10 8.72
N GLU A 304 23.88 38.53 7.46
CA GLU A 304 25.16 38.76 6.79
C GLU A 304 25.94 39.83 7.57
N GLU A 305 26.96 39.41 8.33
CA GLU A 305 27.89 40.33 8.97
C GLU A 305 28.72 41.06 7.90
N GLU A 306 28.33 42.29 7.55
CA GLU A 306 29.26 43.21 6.89
C GLU A 306 30.46 43.47 7.81
N GLY A 307 31.64 43.05 7.36
CA GLY A 307 32.86 43.17 8.15
C GLY A 307 33.50 44.56 8.04
N ASP A 308 33.52 45.30 9.16
CA ASP A 308 34.53 46.33 9.41
C ASP A 308 35.17 46.15 10.80
N GLY A 309 36.36 46.72 10.99
CA GLY A 309 37.28 46.38 12.08
C GLY A 309 37.05 47.13 13.39
N GLY A 310 37.50 46.53 14.50
CA GLY A 310 37.51 47.20 15.81
C GLY A 310 37.58 46.26 17.01
N GLY A 311 38.69 45.54 17.17
CA GLY A 311 38.79 44.52 18.24
C GLY A 311 38.84 45.12 19.67
N SER A 312 38.03 44.57 20.58
CA SER A 312 38.29 44.65 22.02
C SER A 312 37.76 43.41 22.76
N ARG A 313 38.45 43.03 23.84
CA ARG A 313 38.19 41.78 24.59
C ARG A 313 36.94 41.93 25.47
N LYS A 314 35.82 41.32 25.08
CA LYS A 314 34.71 41.01 26.01
C LYS A 314 34.72 39.53 26.42
N ARG A 315 34.43 39.30 27.70
CA ARG A 315 34.46 37.98 28.34
C ARG A 315 33.52 37.00 27.62
N ARG A 316 34.00 35.78 27.36
CA ARG A 316 33.15 34.62 27.09
C ARG A 316 32.31 34.35 28.35
N LYS A 317 31.13 34.97 28.45
CA LYS A 317 30.14 34.62 29.46
C LYS A 317 29.62 33.24 29.06
N VAL A 318 29.92 32.21 29.84
CA VAL A 318 29.21 30.94 29.74
C VAL A 318 27.80 31.24 30.23
N SER A 319 26.83 31.20 29.33
CA SER A 319 25.41 31.24 29.67
C SER A 319 25.02 29.86 30.18
N GLU A 320 24.87 29.76 31.49
CA GLU A 320 23.93 28.80 32.07
C GLU A 320 22.54 29.18 31.52
N ASP A 321 21.98 28.32 30.67
CA ASP A 321 20.64 28.49 30.11
C ASP A 321 19.82 27.18 30.19
N ASN A 322 20.15 26.36 31.20
CA ASN A 322 19.41 25.16 31.58
C ASN A 322 18.30 25.49 32.59
N ASN A 323 17.50 26.53 32.30
CA ASN A 323 16.25 26.81 33.02
C ASN A 323 15.08 26.90 32.03
N THR A 324 15.12 26.09 30.97
CA THR A 324 13.97 25.82 30.11
C THR A 324 12.92 25.12 30.95
N ASP A 325 11.79 25.80 31.15
CA ASP A 325 10.62 25.26 31.85
C ASP A 325 10.19 23.91 31.24
N PRO A 326 10.10 22.81 32.02
CA PRO A 326 9.66 21.51 31.53
C PRO A 326 8.33 21.57 30.78
N VAL A 327 7.39 22.43 31.17
CA VAL A 327 6.09 22.59 30.48
C VAL A 327 6.29 23.11 29.06
N GLN A 328 7.22 24.05 28.85
CA GLN A 328 7.57 24.56 27.52
C GLN A 328 8.27 23.49 26.66
N VAL A 329 9.12 22.65 27.26
CA VAL A 329 9.74 21.50 26.58
C VAL A 329 8.67 20.50 26.14
N PHE A 330 7.74 20.10 27.02
CA PHE A 330 6.64 19.20 26.66
C PHE A 330 5.70 19.81 25.61
N ARG A 331 5.39 21.11 25.70
CA ARG A 331 4.56 21.81 24.70
C ARG A 331 5.24 21.86 23.32
N LYS A 332 6.58 22.01 23.27
CA LYS A 332 7.35 21.87 22.03
C LYS A 332 7.27 20.45 21.48
N LEU A 333 7.57 19.44 22.29
CA LEU A 333 7.57 18.03 21.86
C LEU A 333 6.17 17.57 21.41
N LYS A 334 5.09 18.01 22.07
CA LYS A 334 3.69 17.77 21.66
C LYS A 334 3.41 18.37 20.28
N ARG A 335 3.90 19.58 20.00
CA ARG A 335 3.77 20.24 18.68
C ARG A 335 4.54 19.46 17.61
N GLU A 336 5.79 19.09 17.90
CA GLU A 336 6.68 18.35 17.01
C GLU A 336 6.10 16.98 16.64
N TYR A 337 5.64 16.22 17.63
CA TYR A 337 4.99 14.91 17.50
C TYR A 337 3.83 14.89 16.49
N TYR A 338 2.95 15.90 16.53
CA TYR A 338 1.84 16.02 15.58
C TYR A 338 2.23 16.70 14.25
N HIS A 339 3.28 17.55 14.24
CA HIS A 339 3.79 18.18 13.02
C HIS A 339 4.51 17.20 12.08
N MET A 340 4.96 16.03 12.58
CA MET A 340 5.49 14.94 11.75
C MET A 340 4.49 14.45 10.67
N GLY A 341 3.19 14.75 10.80
CA GLY A 341 2.17 14.36 9.83
C GLY A 341 1.83 12.87 9.89
N THR A 342 0.93 12.40 9.02
CA THR A 342 0.38 11.03 9.14
C THR A 342 1.17 9.99 8.33
N PHE A 343 1.30 8.79 8.91
CA PHE A 343 2.04 7.65 8.39
C PHE A 343 1.49 6.32 8.96
N HIS A 344 2.17 5.19 8.68
CA HIS A 344 1.73 3.85 9.09
C HIS A 344 2.84 3.06 9.80
N GLY A 345 2.45 2.31 10.83
CA GLY A 345 3.23 1.25 11.49
C GLY A 345 2.86 -0.15 10.99
N LYS A 346 3.29 -1.19 11.71
CA LYS A 346 3.10 -2.62 11.34
C LYS A 346 1.63 -2.93 11.01
N PRO A 347 1.33 -3.73 9.96
CA PRO A 347 -0.05 -4.05 9.60
C PRO A 347 -0.79 -4.76 10.74
N SER A 348 -2.01 -4.32 11.02
CA SER A 348 -2.89 -4.90 12.05
C SER A 348 -3.18 -6.40 11.86
N GLY A 349 -3.14 -6.89 10.62
CA GLY A 349 -3.25 -8.33 10.32
C GLY A 349 -2.04 -9.15 10.77
N CYS A 350 -0.83 -8.57 10.76
CA CYS A 350 0.37 -9.17 11.35
C CYS A 350 0.28 -9.14 12.88
N LEU A 351 -0.02 -7.98 13.49
CA LEU A 351 -0.17 -7.86 14.95
C LEU A 351 -1.17 -8.88 15.54
N MET A 352 -2.31 -9.09 14.86
CA MET A 352 -3.29 -10.11 15.26
C MET A 352 -2.81 -11.55 15.01
N TYR A 353 -1.96 -11.78 14.00
CA TYR A 353 -1.32 -13.08 13.81
C TYR A 353 -0.32 -13.38 14.93
N ASP A 354 0.54 -12.43 15.29
CA ASP A 354 1.59 -12.56 16.30
C ASP A 354 0.97 -12.85 17.69
N LEU A 355 -0.13 -12.14 18.01
CA LEU A 355 -0.97 -12.44 19.16
C LEU A 355 -1.55 -13.86 19.10
N SER A 356 -2.09 -14.29 17.94
CA SER A 356 -2.62 -15.65 17.77
C SER A 356 -1.53 -16.73 17.90
N HIS A 357 -0.31 -16.45 17.45
CA HIS A 357 0.84 -17.35 17.51
C HIS A 357 1.36 -17.48 18.94
N THR A 358 1.49 -16.37 19.66
CA THR A 358 1.82 -16.32 21.09
C THR A 358 0.82 -17.14 21.92
N LEU A 359 -0.48 -17.03 21.60
CA LEU A 359 -1.55 -17.81 22.22
C LEU A 359 -1.69 -19.25 21.70
N ARG A 360 -0.83 -19.71 20.77
CA ARG A 360 -0.86 -21.03 20.11
C ARG A 360 -2.19 -21.36 19.44
N LYS A 361 -2.85 -20.33 18.89
CA LYS A 361 -4.12 -20.37 18.14
C LYS A 361 -3.96 -19.95 16.67
N ASN A 362 -2.73 -19.80 16.20
CA ASN A 362 -2.43 -19.49 14.80
C ASN A 362 -2.85 -20.63 13.86
N THR A 363 -3.23 -20.27 12.63
CA THR A 363 -3.59 -21.22 11.57
C THR A 363 -3.00 -20.76 10.23
N ASN A 364 -2.97 -21.63 9.23
CA ASN A 364 -2.52 -21.26 7.88
C ASN A 364 -3.45 -20.21 7.23
N GLU A 365 -4.74 -20.15 7.60
CA GLU A 365 -5.64 -19.08 7.16
C GLU A 365 -5.22 -17.73 7.74
N LEU A 366 -4.94 -17.68 9.05
CA LEU A 366 -4.48 -16.45 9.72
C LEU A 366 -3.11 -16.01 9.20
N LEU A 367 -2.18 -16.95 8.94
CA LEU A 367 -0.87 -16.67 8.36
C LEU A 367 -1.00 -16.10 6.94
N TRP A 368 -1.92 -16.64 6.13
CA TRP A 368 -2.21 -16.08 4.81
C TRP A 368 -2.80 -14.68 4.89
N LEU A 369 -3.72 -14.42 5.81
CA LEU A 369 -4.30 -13.09 6.00
C LEU A 369 -3.26 -12.08 6.50
N ALA A 370 -2.29 -12.49 7.32
CA ALA A 370 -1.13 -11.66 7.66
C ALA A 370 -0.30 -11.31 6.42
N CYS A 371 0.05 -12.30 5.59
CA CYS A 371 0.76 -12.10 4.31
C CYS A 371 0.02 -11.14 3.36
N VAL A 372 -1.31 -11.25 3.27
CA VAL A 372 -2.16 -10.32 2.50
C VAL A 372 -2.14 -8.92 3.11
N SER A 373 -2.20 -8.79 4.44
CA SER A 373 -2.21 -7.48 5.12
C SER A 373 -0.89 -6.70 5.00
N LEU A 374 0.25 -7.41 5.03
CA LEU A 374 1.57 -6.81 4.77
C LEU A 374 1.69 -6.35 3.31
N THR A 375 1.23 -7.18 2.38
CA THR A 375 1.20 -6.84 0.96
C THR A 375 0.22 -5.71 0.64
N ASP A 376 -0.87 -5.54 1.41
CA ASP A 376 -1.80 -4.40 1.24
C ASP A 376 -1.11 -3.06 1.49
N GLN A 377 -0.47 -2.89 2.65
CA GLN A 377 0.25 -1.66 2.96
C GLN A 377 1.38 -1.39 1.95
N PHE A 378 2.11 -2.41 1.50
CA PHE A 378 3.16 -2.27 0.49
C PHE A 378 2.62 -1.87 -0.89
N VAL A 379 1.61 -2.57 -1.41
CA VAL A 379 0.98 -2.29 -2.72
C VAL A 379 0.34 -0.89 -2.75
N HIS A 380 -0.24 -0.43 -1.64
CA HIS A 380 -0.79 0.91 -1.49
C HIS A 380 0.25 2.00 -1.14
N GLN A 381 1.54 1.63 -1.07
CA GLN A 381 2.67 2.54 -0.81
C GLN A 381 2.57 3.25 0.57
N ARG A 382 2.12 2.51 1.59
CA ARG A 382 2.09 2.91 3.01
C ARG A 382 3.33 2.49 3.80
N LEU A 383 4.10 1.51 3.28
CA LEU A 383 5.40 1.07 3.82
C LEU A 383 6.54 1.36 2.83
N THR A 384 7.75 1.46 3.36
CA THR A 384 9.01 1.33 2.60
C THR A 384 9.25 -0.08 2.05
N ASP A 385 10.11 -0.20 1.03
CA ASP A 385 10.60 -1.49 0.53
C ASP A 385 11.41 -2.23 1.63
N GLU A 386 12.12 -1.50 2.50
CA GLU A 386 12.89 -2.03 3.62
C GLU A 386 12.00 -2.63 4.73
N ARG A 387 10.96 -1.91 5.18
CA ARG A 387 10.02 -2.43 6.20
C ARG A 387 9.19 -3.59 5.66
N TYR A 388 8.85 -3.57 4.38
CA TYR A 388 8.23 -4.72 3.73
C TYR A 388 9.15 -5.95 3.73
N GLN A 389 10.44 -5.80 3.40
CA GLN A 389 11.41 -6.91 3.47
C GLN A 389 11.55 -7.48 4.89
N ALA A 390 11.59 -6.64 5.92
CA ALA A 390 11.64 -7.10 7.31
C ALA A 390 10.42 -7.93 7.70
N GLY A 391 9.20 -7.44 7.42
CA GLY A 391 7.96 -8.20 7.65
C GLY A 391 7.86 -9.46 6.79
N VAL A 392 8.46 -9.47 5.59
CA VAL A 392 8.54 -10.67 4.75
C VAL A 392 9.43 -11.73 5.41
N MET A 393 10.59 -11.36 5.97
CA MET A 393 11.47 -12.30 6.68
C MET A 393 10.80 -12.91 7.91
N GLU A 394 10.06 -12.11 8.68
CA GLU A 394 9.24 -12.57 9.82
C GLU A 394 8.20 -13.61 9.38
N LEU A 395 7.42 -13.31 8.34
CA LEU A 395 6.40 -14.24 7.82
C LEU A 395 7.01 -15.46 7.12
N GLU A 396 8.16 -15.36 6.45
CA GLU A 396 8.91 -16.53 5.96
C GLU A 396 9.34 -17.44 7.12
N GLN A 397 9.80 -16.89 8.25
CA GLN A 397 10.11 -17.66 9.44
C GLN A 397 8.86 -18.38 9.98
N HIS A 398 7.69 -17.74 9.99
CA HIS A 398 6.43 -18.40 10.39
C HIS A 398 5.95 -19.48 9.41
N ILE A 399 6.11 -19.28 8.09
CA ILE A 399 5.80 -20.29 7.05
C ILE A 399 6.71 -21.52 7.20
N ASN A 400 8.00 -21.31 7.48
CA ASN A 400 8.97 -22.37 7.67
C ASN A 400 8.81 -23.13 9.00
N SER A 401 8.54 -22.41 10.10
CA SER A 401 8.46 -22.99 11.46
C SER A 401 7.12 -23.65 11.78
N SER A 402 5.99 -23.08 11.34
CA SER A 402 4.67 -23.75 11.45
C SER A 402 4.61 -25.03 10.60
N GLY A 403 5.47 -25.08 9.57
CA GLY A 403 5.31 -25.94 8.43
C GLY A 403 4.08 -25.55 7.61
N ASN A 404 4.10 -25.87 6.32
CA ASN A 404 2.87 -25.95 5.54
C ASN A 404 2.14 -27.26 5.87
N LEU A 405 1.76 -27.42 7.15
CA LEU A 405 1.42 -28.68 7.82
C LEU A 405 0.71 -29.63 6.85
N GLU A 406 1.46 -30.60 6.31
CA GLU A 406 0.98 -31.40 5.20
C GLU A 406 -0.04 -32.41 5.72
N SER A 407 -1.29 -31.95 5.82
CA SER A 407 -2.49 -32.77 5.82
C SER A 407 -2.58 -33.47 4.46
N VAL A 408 -1.70 -34.46 4.27
CA VAL A 408 -1.67 -35.35 3.12
C VAL A 408 -2.94 -36.19 3.19
N THR A 409 -4.02 -35.62 2.68
CA THR A 409 -5.34 -36.23 2.70
C THR A 409 -5.33 -37.38 1.70
N LEU A 410 -4.94 -38.57 2.18
CA LEU A 410 -4.91 -39.79 1.38
C LEU A 410 -6.34 -40.24 1.08
N VAL A 411 -6.90 -39.71 0.00
CA VAL A 411 -8.21 -40.12 -0.51
C VAL A 411 -8.03 -41.46 -1.21
N THR A 412 -8.72 -42.47 -0.69
CA THR A 412 -8.82 -43.77 -1.35
C THR A 412 -9.95 -43.69 -2.37
N LEU A 413 -9.64 -43.86 -3.65
CA LEU A 413 -10.62 -43.96 -4.73
C LEU A 413 -11.44 -45.26 -4.62
N LYS A 414 -12.53 -45.36 -5.39
CA LYS A 414 -13.47 -46.48 -5.39
C LYS A 414 -12.87 -47.83 -5.81
N ASP A 415 -11.69 -47.80 -6.45
CA ASP A 415 -10.87 -48.94 -6.87
C ASP A 415 -9.85 -49.38 -5.81
N GLY A 416 -9.73 -48.65 -4.69
CA GLY A 416 -8.70 -48.85 -3.67
C GLY A 416 -7.42 -48.02 -3.86
N THR A 417 -7.30 -47.24 -4.95
CA THR A 417 -6.11 -46.42 -5.23
C THR A 417 -6.02 -45.26 -4.24
N LYS A 418 -4.96 -45.24 -3.42
CA LYS A 418 -4.68 -44.16 -2.45
C LYS A 418 -3.98 -43.00 -3.14
N ILE A 419 -4.73 -41.94 -3.44
CA ILE A 419 -4.19 -40.70 -4.05
C ILE A 419 -3.97 -39.66 -2.94
N ARG A 420 -2.85 -38.92 -3.02
CA ARG A 420 -2.67 -37.69 -2.23
C ARG A 420 -3.62 -36.62 -2.77
N ALA A 421 -4.74 -36.34 -2.10
CA ALA A 421 -5.59 -35.22 -2.46
C ALA A 421 -4.97 -33.90 -1.97
N PRO A 422 -4.77 -32.89 -2.84
CA PRO A 422 -4.21 -31.59 -2.49
C PRO A 422 -5.26 -30.68 -1.81
N ASN A 423 -5.91 -31.20 -0.77
CA ASN A 423 -6.85 -30.44 0.05
C ASN A 423 -6.10 -29.44 0.97
N ALA A 424 -4.82 -29.72 1.26
CA ALA A 424 -3.92 -28.78 1.91
C ALA A 424 -3.68 -27.57 1.02
N SER A 425 -4.19 -26.41 1.42
CA SER A 425 -3.72 -25.13 0.88
C SER A 425 -2.33 -24.84 1.45
N LYS A 426 -1.40 -24.48 0.56
CA LYS A 426 0.02 -24.26 0.87
C LYS A 426 0.38 -22.80 0.61
N ILE A 427 1.04 -22.17 1.57
CA ILE A 427 1.66 -20.85 1.41
C ILE A 427 3.10 -21.06 0.96
N ALA A 428 3.47 -20.43 -0.14
CA ALA A 428 4.85 -20.34 -0.61
C ALA A 428 5.27 -18.87 -0.66
N TYR A 429 6.57 -18.64 -0.71
CA TYR A 429 7.18 -17.35 -0.99
C TYR A 429 8.06 -17.50 -2.24
N GLU A 430 7.91 -16.59 -3.20
CA GLU A 430 8.67 -16.58 -4.46
C GLU A 430 8.95 -15.13 -4.87
N ASP A 431 9.92 -14.91 -5.77
CA ASP A 431 10.19 -13.56 -6.28
C ASP A 431 9.18 -13.24 -7.40
N GLU A 432 8.32 -12.26 -7.17
CA GLU A 432 7.27 -11.85 -8.10
C GLU A 432 7.70 -10.58 -8.86
N PRO A 433 7.43 -10.44 -10.17
CA PRO A 433 7.70 -9.20 -10.89
C PRO A 433 6.74 -8.10 -10.44
N ARG A 434 7.15 -6.82 -10.46
CA ARG A 434 6.31 -5.64 -10.22
C ARG A 434 5.35 -5.37 -11.39
N LEU A 435 4.53 -6.37 -11.71
CA LEU A 435 3.52 -6.42 -12.78
C LEU A 435 2.14 -6.74 -12.20
N MET A 436 1.25 -5.75 -12.24
CA MET A 436 -0.10 -5.86 -11.69
C MET A 436 -0.92 -6.91 -12.46
N LEU A 437 -1.50 -7.87 -11.72
CA LEU A 437 -2.50 -8.84 -12.20
C LEU A 437 -2.02 -9.66 -13.40
N LEU A 438 -0.73 -9.98 -13.44
CA LEU A 438 -0.09 -10.68 -14.56
C LEU A 438 -0.82 -11.99 -14.89
N GLN A 439 -1.28 -12.75 -13.88
CA GLN A 439 -1.98 -14.01 -14.10
C GLN A 439 -3.33 -13.84 -14.81
N GLU A 440 -4.08 -12.76 -14.55
CA GLU A 440 -5.42 -12.54 -15.12
C GLU A 440 -5.44 -11.77 -16.45
N TRP A 441 -4.29 -11.19 -16.81
CA TRP A 441 -4.13 -10.26 -17.94
C TRP A 441 -3.23 -10.84 -19.05
N THR A 442 -2.64 -9.98 -19.87
CA THR A 442 -1.63 -10.33 -20.89
C THR A 442 -0.28 -9.76 -20.44
N LEU A 443 0.84 -10.34 -20.87
CA LEU A 443 2.16 -9.80 -20.53
C LEU A 443 2.31 -8.38 -21.06
N PHE A 444 1.90 -8.17 -22.32
CA PHE A 444 2.01 -6.87 -22.98
C PHE A 444 1.23 -5.78 -22.24
N ASP A 445 -0.04 -6.01 -21.89
CA ASP A 445 -0.86 -5.01 -21.22
C ASP A 445 -0.42 -4.77 -19.78
N SER A 446 -0.03 -5.83 -19.04
CA SER A 446 0.44 -5.69 -17.67
C SER A 446 1.74 -4.86 -17.63
N MET A 447 2.68 -5.09 -18.56
CA MET A 447 3.87 -4.23 -18.72
C MET A 447 3.52 -2.81 -19.20
N LEU A 448 2.51 -2.66 -20.06
CA LEU A 448 2.05 -1.35 -20.55
C LEU A 448 1.49 -0.47 -19.42
N CYS A 449 0.73 -1.09 -18.50
CA CYS A 449 -0.09 -0.39 -17.50
C CYS A 449 0.50 -0.36 -16.09
N SER A 450 1.39 -1.28 -15.71
CA SER A 450 1.98 -1.31 -14.36
C SER A 450 2.87 -0.10 -14.11
N SER A 451 2.58 0.67 -13.05
CA SER A 451 3.19 1.98 -12.78
C SER A 451 4.72 1.97 -12.80
N TYR A 452 5.35 0.90 -12.32
CA TYR A 452 6.82 0.74 -12.27
C TYR A 452 7.49 0.74 -13.67
N ILE A 453 6.86 0.10 -14.67
CA ILE A 453 7.32 0.11 -16.07
C ILE A 453 6.81 1.35 -16.81
N ALA A 454 5.52 1.66 -16.64
CA ALA A 454 4.83 2.69 -17.39
C ALA A 454 5.50 4.07 -17.26
N THR A 455 6.03 4.38 -16.08
CA THR A 455 6.72 5.64 -15.75
C THR A 455 8.10 5.74 -16.39
N ARG A 456 8.95 4.72 -16.25
CA ARG A 456 10.32 4.71 -16.82
C ARG A 456 10.33 4.58 -18.34
N LEU A 457 9.54 3.66 -18.91
CA LEU A 457 9.42 3.49 -20.36
C LEU A 457 8.54 4.56 -21.02
N LYS A 458 7.72 5.28 -20.24
CA LYS A 458 6.83 6.38 -20.68
C LYS A 458 5.77 5.88 -21.66
N THR A 459 5.12 4.75 -21.28
CA THR A 459 4.20 3.94 -22.11
C THR A 459 2.92 4.66 -22.51
N TRP A 460 2.59 5.78 -21.87
CA TRP A 460 1.55 6.71 -22.30
C TRP A 460 1.84 7.41 -23.65
N SER A 461 3.04 7.24 -24.21
CA SER A 461 3.44 7.79 -25.50
C SER A 461 3.76 6.70 -26.52
N ASP A 462 3.48 6.95 -27.80
CA ASP A 462 3.81 6.02 -28.90
C ASP A 462 5.28 5.61 -28.91
N ASN A 463 6.18 6.51 -28.49
CA ASN A 463 7.60 6.21 -28.37
C ASN A 463 7.88 5.20 -27.23
N GLY A 464 7.20 5.34 -26.09
CA GLY A 464 7.27 4.36 -25.00
C GLY A 464 6.67 3.01 -25.39
N ILE A 465 5.56 3.00 -26.14
CA ILE A 465 4.96 1.77 -26.69
C ILE A 465 5.93 1.09 -27.68
N LYS A 466 6.61 1.87 -28.55
CA LYS A 466 7.65 1.36 -29.44
C LYS A 466 8.86 0.80 -28.67
N LYS A 467 9.30 1.47 -27.59
CA LYS A 467 10.34 0.96 -26.69
C LYS A 467 9.96 -0.36 -26.03
N LEU A 468 8.73 -0.49 -25.51
CA LEU A 468 8.24 -1.73 -24.90
C LEU A 468 8.17 -2.88 -25.92
N LYS A 469 7.71 -2.61 -27.16
CA LYS A 469 7.72 -3.61 -28.25
C LYS A 469 9.14 -4.02 -28.65
N LEU A 470 10.09 -3.07 -28.69
CA LEU A 470 11.51 -3.35 -28.97
C LEU A 470 12.17 -4.16 -27.85
N LEU A 471 11.85 -3.86 -26.58
CA LEU A 471 12.32 -4.60 -25.41
C LEU A 471 11.91 -6.08 -25.48
N LEU A 472 10.62 -6.36 -25.68
CA LEU A 472 10.10 -7.72 -25.87
C LEU A 472 10.74 -8.44 -27.06
N ALA A 473 10.97 -7.73 -28.18
CA ALA A 473 11.65 -8.28 -29.35
C ALA A 473 13.13 -8.62 -29.08
N ARG A 474 13.85 -7.83 -28.26
CA ARG A 474 15.24 -8.12 -27.84
C ARG A 474 15.34 -9.36 -26.94
N MET A 475 14.32 -9.60 -26.11
CA MET A 475 14.16 -10.83 -25.31
C MET A 475 13.76 -12.05 -26.17
N GLY A 476 13.52 -11.87 -27.48
CA GLY A 476 13.04 -12.93 -28.36
C GLY A 476 11.56 -13.32 -28.15
N PHE A 477 10.79 -12.51 -27.41
CA PHE A 477 9.40 -12.83 -27.09
C PHE A 477 8.48 -12.39 -28.23
N ALA A 478 7.77 -13.35 -28.84
CA ALA A 478 6.81 -13.06 -29.90
C ALA A 478 5.68 -12.15 -29.38
N LEU A 479 5.37 -11.08 -30.11
CA LEU A 479 4.33 -10.13 -29.70
C LEU A 479 2.95 -10.80 -29.57
N VAL A 480 2.67 -11.82 -30.39
CA VAL A 480 1.44 -12.62 -30.33
C VAL A 480 1.34 -13.37 -28.99
N ASP A 481 2.39 -14.07 -28.57
CA ASP A 481 2.46 -14.74 -27.27
C ASP A 481 2.29 -13.72 -26.12
N CYS A 482 2.92 -12.55 -26.22
CA CYS A 482 2.81 -11.48 -25.22
C CYS A 482 1.41 -10.87 -25.12
N GLN A 483 0.62 -10.95 -26.19
CA GLN A 483 -0.78 -10.48 -26.27
C GLN A 483 -1.79 -11.59 -25.95
N GLN A 484 -1.36 -12.84 -25.80
CA GLN A 484 -2.17 -13.91 -25.23
C GLN A 484 -2.37 -13.68 -23.72
N LYS A 485 -3.49 -14.16 -23.15
CA LYS A 485 -3.63 -14.21 -21.68
C LYS A 485 -2.49 -15.02 -21.07
N PHE A 486 -1.87 -14.50 -20.01
CA PHE A 486 -0.67 -15.09 -19.43
C PHE A 486 -0.85 -16.57 -19.05
N GLN A 487 -2.00 -16.96 -18.49
CA GLN A 487 -2.35 -18.36 -18.22
C GLN A 487 -2.08 -19.29 -19.42
N TYR A 488 -2.43 -18.86 -20.64
CA TYR A 488 -2.31 -19.66 -21.87
C TYR A 488 -1.05 -19.38 -22.70
N MET A 489 -0.31 -18.32 -22.39
CA MET A 489 0.96 -17.96 -23.05
C MET A 489 1.97 -19.13 -23.05
N ASN A 490 2.77 -19.22 -24.12
CA ASN A 490 3.79 -20.24 -24.34
C ASN A 490 4.68 -20.53 -23.12
N LEU A 491 4.80 -21.81 -22.76
CA LEU A 491 5.56 -22.27 -21.59
C LEU A 491 7.07 -22.03 -21.72
N GLU A 492 7.63 -22.06 -22.93
CA GLU A 492 9.06 -21.77 -23.12
C GLU A 492 9.39 -20.30 -22.84
N VAL A 493 8.50 -19.39 -23.26
CA VAL A 493 8.66 -17.95 -23.00
C VAL A 493 8.54 -17.68 -21.50
N LYS A 494 7.57 -18.30 -20.81
CA LYS A 494 7.45 -18.24 -19.34
C LYS A 494 8.70 -18.71 -18.62
N ARG A 495 9.32 -19.81 -19.06
CA ARG A 495 10.54 -20.37 -18.45
C ARG A 495 11.74 -19.41 -18.58
N LYS A 496 11.92 -18.79 -19.75
CA LYS A 496 13.00 -17.82 -20.01
C LYS A 496 12.72 -16.41 -19.45
N MET A 497 11.51 -16.18 -18.92
CA MET A 497 11.04 -14.82 -18.61
C MET A 497 11.88 -14.12 -17.54
N LYS A 498 12.28 -14.83 -16.47
CA LYS A 498 13.11 -14.24 -15.42
C LYS A 498 14.51 -13.90 -15.94
N ASP A 499 15.18 -14.89 -16.53
CA ASP A 499 16.55 -14.75 -17.07
C ASP A 499 16.68 -13.57 -18.06
N GLU A 500 15.76 -13.44 -19.01
CA GLU A 500 15.80 -12.35 -20.01
C GLU A 500 15.33 -11.00 -19.43
N PHE A 501 14.50 -11.00 -18.37
CA PHE A 501 14.15 -9.79 -17.64
C PHE A 501 15.33 -9.27 -16.81
N ASP A 502 15.94 -10.12 -15.98
CA ASP A 502 17.11 -9.77 -15.16
C ASP A 502 18.30 -9.31 -16.04
N ARG A 503 18.39 -9.83 -17.27
CA ARG A 503 19.37 -9.41 -18.28
C ARG A 503 19.09 -8.06 -18.92
N PHE A 504 17.88 -7.82 -19.43
CA PHE A 504 17.60 -6.67 -20.30
C PHE A 504 16.91 -5.49 -19.61
N LEU A 505 16.19 -5.69 -18.50
CA LEU A 505 15.48 -4.60 -17.80
C LEU A 505 16.42 -3.56 -17.17
N PRO A 506 17.61 -3.90 -16.62
CA PRO A 506 18.55 -2.91 -16.08
C PRO A 506 18.99 -1.86 -17.11
N GLU A 507 19.12 -2.21 -18.40
CA GLU A 507 19.45 -1.25 -19.47
C GLU A 507 18.43 -0.11 -19.63
N TYR A 508 17.20 -0.31 -19.14
CA TYR A 508 16.09 0.64 -19.20
C TYR A 508 15.80 1.28 -17.82
N GLY A 509 16.69 1.10 -16.83
CA GLY A 509 16.56 1.60 -15.47
C GLY A 509 15.54 0.82 -14.60
N LEU A 510 15.13 -0.37 -15.05
CA LEU A 510 14.18 -1.25 -14.36
C LEU A 510 14.94 -2.32 -13.56
N THR A 511 15.74 -1.88 -12.58
CA THR A 511 16.65 -2.72 -11.77
C THR A 511 15.92 -3.58 -10.75
N ASP A 512 15.09 -2.94 -9.93
CA ASP A 512 14.36 -3.48 -8.77
C ASP A 512 13.00 -4.06 -9.20
N PHE A 513 13.02 -4.78 -10.33
CA PHE A 513 11.82 -5.25 -11.02
C PHE A 513 11.17 -6.46 -10.34
N TYR A 514 11.95 -7.30 -9.67
CA TYR A 514 11.43 -8.37 -8.81
C TYR A 514 11.36 -7.90 -7.36
N TYR A 515 10.37 -8.39 -6.62
CA TYR A 515 10.23 -8.22 -5.18
C TYR A 515 9.81 -9.56 -4.56
N ARG A 516 10.12 -9.78 -3.29
CA ARG A 516 9.75 -11.02 -2.61
C ARG A 516 8.26 -10.99 -2.25
N SER A 517 7.50 -12.00 -2.65
CA SER A 517 6.03 -12.01 -2.51
C SER A 517 5.53 -13.38 -2.02
N PHE A 518 4.28 -13.42 -1.58
CA PHE A 518 3.62 -14.63 -1.09
C PHE A 518 2.63 -15.18 -2.10
N LEU A 519 2.65 -16.49 -2.33
CA LEU A 519 1.70 -17.19 -3.18
C LEU A 519 0.95 -18.26 -2.40
N ARG A 520 -0.37 -18.27 -2.56
CA ARG A 520 -1.25 -19.32 -2.05
C ARG A 520 -1.56 -20.33 -3.15
N LEU A 521 -1.20 -21.57 -2.88
CA LEU A 521 -1.52 -22.74 -3.69
C LEU A 521 -2.75 -23.44 -3.10
N HIS A 522 -3.66 -23.88 -3.98
CA HIS A 522 -4.86 -24.61 -3.62
C HIS A 522 -5.26 -25.62 -4.71
N GLY A 523 -5.50 -26.86 -4.29
CA GLY A 523 -5.77 -27.96 -5.22
C GLY A 523 -4.60 -28.20 -6.20
N TYR A 524 -4.93 -28.63 -7.41
CA TYR A 524 -3.95 -28.93 -8.46
C TYR A 524 -3.59 -27.73 -9.37
N ARG A 525 -4.32 -26.60 -9.29
CA ARG A 525 -4.25 -25.54 -10.33
C ARG A 525 -4.39 -24.11 -9.81
N SER A 526 -5.12 -23.88 -8.72
CA SER A 526 -5.34 -22.51 -8.23
C SER A 526 -4.07 -22.00 -7.54
N ARG A 527 -3.44 -21.01 -8.14
CA ARG A 527 -2.36 -20.20 -7.54
C ARG A 527 -2.83 -18.74 -7.52
N VAL A 528 -2.60 -18.05 -6.41
CA VAL A 528 -2.94 -16.63 -6.26
C VAL A 528 -1.82 -15.92 -5.50
N SER A 529 -1.33 -14.80 -6.04
CA SER A 529 -0.41 -13.91 -5.30
C SER A 529 -1.17 -13.12 -4.24
N ALA A 530 -0.53 -12.81 -3.13
CA ALA A 530 -1.06 -11.87 -2.13
C ALA A 530 -1.35 -10.49 -2.75
N ALA A 531 -0.52 -10.02 -3.70
CA ALA A 531 -0.75 -8.76 -4.40
C ALA A 531 -1.98 -8.84 -5.33
N ASP A 532 -2.16 -9.96 -6.04
CA ASP A 532 -3.35 -10.19 -6.86
C ASP A 532 -4.64 -10.23 -5.99
N VAL A 533 -4.57 -10.81 -4.77
CA VAL A 533 -5.67 -10.73 -3.79
C VAL A 533 -5.94 -9.27 -3.40
N VAL A 534 -4.93 -8.53 -2.97
CA VAL A 534 -5.04 -7.12 -2.58
C VAL A 534 -5.71 -6.30 -3.68
N TYR A 535 -5.19 -6.36 -4.91
CA TYR A 535 -5.77 -5.63 -6.05
C TYR A 535 -7.23 -6.01 -6.29
N GLY A 536 -7.58 -7.30 -6.22
CA GLY A 536 -8.94 -7.78 -6.42
C GLY A 536 -9.90 -7.33 -5.31
N VAL A 537 -9.49 -7.45 -4.05
CA VAL A 537 -10.31 -7.10 -2.87
C VAL A 537 -10.49 -5.58 -2.76
N THR A 538 -9.44 -4.77 -2.94
CA THR A 538 -9.61 -3.30 -2.97
C THR A 538 -10.56 -2.87 -4.08
N ALA A 539 -10.43 -3.45 -5.28
CA ALA A 539 -11.31 -3.10 -6.40
C ALA A 539 -12.74 -3.61 -6.23
N LEU A 540 -13.02 -4.56 -5.33
CA LEU A 540 -14.38 -4.85 -4.88
C LEU A 540 -14.85 -3.78 -3.89
N LEU A 541 -14.04 -3.42 -2.89
CA LEU A 541 -14.39 -2.35 -1.94
C LEU A 541 -14.65 -1.00 -2.62
N GLU A 542 -14.00 -0.73 -3.76
CA GLU A 542 -14.21 0.48 -4.57
C GLU A 542 -15.26 0.33 -5.70
N SER A 543 -15.97 -0.80 -5.83
CA SER A 543 -16.93 -1.00 -6.94
C SER A 543 -18.40 -0.68 -6.63
N PHE A 544 -18.67 0.42 -5.93
CA PHE A 544 -20.06 0.83 -5.65
C PHE A 544 -20.80 1.24 -6.93
N VAL A 545 -22.06 0.83 -7.04
CA VAL A 545 -22.97 1.21 -8.12
C VAL A 545 -24.22 1.84 -7.51
N THR A 546 -24.43 3.13 -7.78
CA THR A 546 -25.47 3.97 -7.18
C THR A 546 -26.89 3.73 -7.72
N THR A 547 -27.12 2.64 -8.47
CA THR A 547 -28.43 2.29 -9.04
C THR A 547 -29.37 1.61 -8.05
N ASP A 548 -28.81 0.98 -7.01
CA ASP A 548 -29.54 0.31 -5.94
C ASP A 548 -29.04 0.83 -4.58
N SER A 549 -29.80 0.54 -3.51
CA SER A 549 -29.41 0.83 -2.12
C SER A 549 -28.31 -0.14 -1.62
N SER A 550 -27.18 -0.15 -2.34
CA SER A 550 -26.00 -0.96 -2.05
C SER A 550 -25.12 -0.30 -1.00
N CYS A 551 -25.59 -0.33 0.26
CA CYS A 551 -24.84 0.16 1.43
C CYS A 551 -23.42 -0.42 1.49
N ALA A 552 -22.46 0.37 1.99
CA ALA A 552 -21.05 0.00 2.16
C ALA A 552 -20.84 -1.41 2.75
N SER A 553 -21.65 -1.76 3.75
CA SER A 553 -21.66 -3.07 4.42
C SER A 553 -21.90 -4.27 3.49
N LYS A 554 -22.72 -4.13 2.43
CA LYS A 554 -22.95 -5.20 1.45
C LYS A 554 -21.67 -5.47 0.64
N GLN A 555 -20.98 -4.41 0.22
CA GLN A 555 -19.77 -4.53 -0.57
C GLN A 555 -18.57 -5.00 0.26
N PHE A 556 -18.50 -4.57 1.54
CA PHE A 556 -17.60 -5.17 2.52
C PHE A 556 -17.83 -6.69 2.63
N GLY A 557 -19.08 -7.15 2.72
CA GLY A 557 -19.43 -8.57 2.70
C GLY A 557 -18.95 -9.30 1.44
N VAL A 558 -19.15 -8.71 0.25
CA VAL A 558 -18.66 -9.27 -1.03
C VAL A 558 -17.14 -9.35 -1.11
N ALA A 559 -16.44 -8.34 -0.58
CA ALA A 559 -14.98 -8.29 -0.54
C ALA A 559 -14.39 -9.26 0.50
N TYR A 560 -15.01 -9.37 1.68
CA TYR A 560 -14.68 -10.34 2.71
C TYR A 560 -14.88 -11.78 2.22
N ASP A 561 -16.02 -12.06 1.57
CA ASP A 561 -16.27 -13.34 0.91
C ASP A 561 -15.17 -13.70 -0.10
N ALA A 562 -14.64 -12.72 -0.83
CA ALA A 562 -13.61 -12.92 -1.85
C ALA A 562 -12.21 -13.27 -1.29
N LEU A 563 -11.98 -13.12 0.03
CA LEU A 563 -10.78 -13.64 0.70
C LEU A 563 -10.82 -15.17 0.86
N SER A 564 -12.02 -15.78 0.83
CA SER A 564 -12.16 -17.24 0.90
C SER A 564 -11.78 -17.92 -0.42
N LEU A 565 -10.97 -18.97 -0.34
CA LEU A 565 -10.67 -19.84 -1.48
C LEU A 565 -11.89 -20.57 -2.07
N SER A 566 -13.01 -20.64 -1.35
CA SER A 566 -14.28 -21.16 -1.90
C SER A 566 -14.88 -20.25 -2.97
N ASN A 567 -14.48 -18.97 -3.00
CA ASN A 567 -15.19 -17.88 -3.67
C ASN A 567 -14.35 -17.19 -4.75
N LEU A 568 -13.39 -17.91 -5.36
CA LEU A 568 -12.42 -17.35 -6.31
C LEU A 568 -13.06 -16.57 -7.49
N ASP A 569 -14.30 -16.87 -7.88
CA ASP A 569 -15.01 -16.11 -8.92
C ASP A 569 -15.36 -14.68 -8.48
N LYS A 570 -15.69 -14.45 -7.20
CA LYS A 570 -15.88 -13.09 -6.64
C LYS A 570 -14.56 -12.32 -6.71
N LEU A 571 -13.47 -12.95 -6.26
CA LEU A 571 -12.14 -12.35 -6.30
C LEU A 571 -11.71 -12.03 -7.73
N LYS A 572 -11.93 -12.94 -8.68
CA LYS A 572 -11.64 -12.77 -10.11
C LYS A 572 -12.45 -11.62 -10.72
N ALA A 573 -13.73 -11.45 -10.34
CA ALA A 573 -14.52 -10.29 -10.74
C ALA A 573 -13.89 -8.97 -10.21
N GLY A 574 -13.40 -8.97 -8.97
CA GLY A 574 -12.59 -7.89 -8.39
C GLY A 574 -11.32 -7.59 -9.19
N MET A 575 -10.51 -8.61 -9.51
CA MET A 575 -9.32 -8.46 -10.35
C MET A 575 -9.65 -7.86 -11.73
N GLN A 576 -10.73 -8.29 -12.35
CA GLN A 576 -11.20 -7.73 -13.63
C GLN A 576 -11.79 -6.31 -13.49
N HIS A 577 -12.15 -5.86 -12.28
CA HIS A 577 -12.45 -4.46 -11.98
C HIS A 577 -11.17 -3.64 -11.77
N ALA A 578 -10.18 -4.17 -11.04
CA ALA A 578 -8.87 -3.55 -10.82
C ALA A 578 -8.13 -3.27 -12.14
N ILE A 579 -8.22 -4.17 -13.13
CA ILE A 579 -7.71 -3.96 -14.50
C ILE A 579 -8.35 -2.73 -15.17
N LYS A 580 -9.63 -2.45 -14.93
CA LYS A 580 -10.32 -1.26 -15.46
C LYS A 580 -9.82 0.02 -14.78
N ILE A 581 -9.67 -0.01 -13.46
CA ILE A 581 -9.10 1.10 -12.67
C ILE A 581 -7.68 1.42 -13.16
N GLN A 582 -6.78 0.44 -13.26
CA GLN A 582 -5.41 0.69 -13.73
C GLN A 582 -5.35 1.21 -15.18
N ARG A 583 -6.25 0.74 -16.06
CA ARG A 583 -6.41 1.31 -17.41
C ARG A 583 -6.97 2.74 -17.40
N ALA A 584 -7.77 3.15 -16.41
CA ALA A 584 -8.19 4.54 -16.22
C ALA A 584 -7.03 5.41 -15.69
N ILE A 585 -6.26 4.91 -14.72
CA ILE A 585 -5.05 5.58 -14.20
C ILE A 585 -4.08 5.91 -15.34
N LEU A 586 -3.76 4.94 -16.21
CA LEU A 586 -2.86 5.18 -17.34
C LEU A 586 -3.42 6.20 -18.34
N ARG A 587 -4.73 6.18 -18.62
CA ARG A 587 -5.38 7.08 -19.59
C ARG A 587 -5.46 8.51 -19.07
N GLN A 588 -6.04 8.73 -17.88
CA GLN A 588 -6.10 10.06 -17.27
C GLN A 588 -4.70 10.58 -16.93
N GLY A 589 -3.77 9.69 -16.56
CA GLY A 589 -2.37 10.01 -16.35
C GLY A 589 -1.72 10.53 -17.63
N SER A 590 -1.88 9.80 -18.75
CA SER A 590 -1.44 10.25 -20.07
C SER A 590 -1.96 11.64 -20.40
N THR A 591 -3.27 11.87 -20.25
CA THR A 591 -3.91 13.17 -20.48
C THR A 591 -3.27 14.27 -19.62
N ALA A 592 -3.16 14.08 -18.31
CA ALA A 592 -2.56 15.07 -17.41
C ALA A 592 -1.06 15.34 -17.69
N ILE A 593 -0.31 14.32 -18.13
CA ILE A 593 1.12 14.39 -18.43
C ILE A 593 1.39 15.06 -19.80
N THR A 594 0.43 15.05 -20.73
CA THR A 594 0.59 15.52 -22.12
C THR A 594 -0.16 16.81 -22.44
N LYS A 595 -1.38 17.00 -21.91
CA LYS A 595 -2.17 18.24 -22.06
C LYS A 595 -1.57 19.35 -21.18
N SER A 596 -0.99 20.36 -21.82
CA SER A 596 -0.42 21.51 -21.12
C SER A 596 -1.49 22.21 -20.25
N GLY A 597 -1.09 22.69 -19.08
CA GLY A 597 -1.97 23.39 -18.13
C GLY A 597 -2.85 22.51 -17.23
N CYS A 598 -2.94 21.19 -17.45
CA CYS A 598 -3.71 20.29 -16.58
C CYS A 598 -3.14 20.18 -15.15
N ILE A 599 -1.81 20.15 -15.01
CA ILE A 599 -1.13 20.06 -13.72
C ILE A 599 -0.71 21.47 -13.28
N ARG A 600 -1.36 22.00 -12.25
CA ARG A 600 -1.09 23.31 -11.66
C ARG A 600 0.00 23.17 -10.59
N SER A 601 1.16 23.76 -10.82
CA SER A 601 2.33 23.62 -9.92
C SER A 601 2.58 24.89 -9.11
N GLY A 602 2.21 24.89 -7.82
CA GLY A 602 2.46 26.00 -6.90
C GLY A 602 3.86 25.98 -6.26
N ARG A 603 4.09 26.86 -5.27
CA ARG A 603 5.33 26.87 -4.46
C ARG A 603 5.43 25.62 -3.59
N LYS A 604 4.37 25.31 -2.82
CA LYS A 604 4.34 24.22 -1.84
C LYS A 604 3.99 22.87 -2.50
N PHE A 605 2.79 22.73 -3.04
CA PHE A 605 2.29 21.51 -3.71
C PHE A 605 2.03 21.68 -5.22
N ARG A 606 1.66 20.57 -5.88
CA ARG A 606 1.02 20.53 -7.20
C ARG A 606 -0.43 20.07 -7.06
N TRP A 607 -1.31 20.47 -7.97
CA TRP A 607 -2.65 19.88 -8.06
C TRP A 607 -3.14 19.68 -9.49
N VAL A 608 -4.04 18.72 -9.65
CA VAL A 608 -4.74 18.39 -10.91
C VAL A 608 -6.23 18.16 -10.61
N LYS A 609 -7.10 18.48 -11.57
CA LYS A 609 -8.52 18.14 -11.53
C LYS A 609 -8.85 17.21 -12.68
N LEU A 610 -9.61 16.15 -12.42
CA LEU A 610 -10.11 15.25 -13.45
C LEU A 610 -11.39 15.81 -14.08
N GLU A 611 -11.46 15.77 -15.41
CA GLU A 611 -12.53 16.37 -16.23
C GLU A 611 -13.37 15.30 -16.99
N ASP A 612 -12.89 14.05 -17.07
CA ASP A 612 -13.45 12.98 -17.90
C ASP A 612 -14.51 12.14 -17.16
N SER A 613 -15.77 12.26 -17.57
CA SER A 613 -16.94 11.67 -16.90
C SER A 613 -17.06 10.14 -16.98
N VAL A 614 -16.21 9.46 -17.76
CA VAL A 614 -16.17 7.98 -17.82
C VAL A 614 -15.17 7.45 -16.80
N ASP A 615 -13.96 8.00 -16.78
CA ASP A 615 -12.89 7.53 -15.89
C ASP A 615 -13.02 8.09 -14.47
N THR A 616 -13.64 9.26 -14.25
CA THR A 616 -13.95 9.74 -12.88
C THR A 616 -14.84 8.78 -12.11
N LYS A 617 -15.65 7.94 -12.77
CA LYS A 617 -16.46 6.91 -12.09
C LYS A 617 -15.63 5.75 -11.53
N LEU A 618 -14.45 5.50 -12.11
CA LEU A 618 -13.50 4.47 -11.66
C LEU A 618 -12.42 5.06 -10.73
N LEU A 619 -12.16 6.37 -10.82
CA LEU A 619 -11.16 7.07 -10.01
C LEU A 619 -11.77 7.92 -8.89
N GLY A 620 -13.09 8.02 -8.79
CA GLY A 620 -13.84 8.75 -7.75
C GLY A 620 -13.91 8.02 -6.41
N TYR A 621 -12.84 7.32 -6.03
CA TYR A 621 -12.71 6.55 -4.79
C TYR A 621 -11.31 6.78 -4.20
N PRO A 622 -11.15 6.81 -2.85
CA PRO A 622 -9.90 7.26 -2.24
C PRO A 622 -8.66 6.47 -2.67
N GLN A 623 -8.69 5.14 -2.71
CA GLN A 623 -7.49 4.34 -3.01
C GLN A 623 -7.17 4.30 -4.51
N ALA A 624 -8.19 4.30 -5.38
CA ALA A 624 -8.06 4.47 -6.83
C ALA A 624 -7.42 5.83 -7.18
N LEU A 625 -7.84 6.91 -6.51
CA LEU A 625 -7.31 8.25 -6.71
C LEU A 625 -5.91 8.42 -6.09
N THR A 626 -5.62 7.80 -4.94
CA THR A 626 -4.27 7.71 -4.36
C THR A 626 -3.29 7.00 -5.30
N LYS A 627 -3.70 5.87 -5.90
CA LYS A 627 -2.91 5.17 -6.93
C LYS A 627 -2.66 6.04 -8.17
N PHE A 628 -3.65 6.82 -8.60
CA PHE A 628 -3.49 7.82 -9.66
C PHE A 628 -2.45 8.91 -9.29
N CYS A 629 -2.53 9.45 -8.06
CA CYS A 629 -1.57 10.44 -7.58
C CYS A 629 -0.14 9.90 -7.58
N TYR A 630 0.11 8.71 -7.02
CA TYR A 630 1.46 8.12 -7.02
C TYR A 630 1.98 7.83 -8.43
N PHE A 631 1.13 7.34 -9.34
CA PHE A 631 1.50 7.19 -10.76
C PHE A 631 1.94 8.54 -11.37
N LEU A 632 1.20 9.62 -11.11
CA LEU A 632 1.50 10.94 -11.65
C LEU A 632 2.77 11.54 -11.05
N MET A 633 3.03 11.33 -9.75
CA MET A 633 4.28 11.75 -9.10
C MET A 633 5.50 11.02 -9.65
N ASP A 634 5.41 9.69 -9.81
CA ASP A 634 6.46 8.88 -10.44
C ASP A 634 6.71 9.36 -11.88
N ALA A 635 5.65 9.54 -12.69
CA ALA A 635 5.77 10.01 -14.07
C ALA A 635 6.36 11.42 -14.21
N LEU A 636 6.07 12.32 -13.26
CA LEU A 636 6.67 13.66 -13.20
C LEU A 636 8.16 13.61 -12.81
N ARG A 637 8.54 12.74 -11.87
CA ARG A 637 9.95 12.49 -11.52
C ARG A 637 10.72 11.94 -12.72
N GLU A 638 10.16 10.99 -13.44
CA GLU A 638 10.76 10.45 -14.68
C GLU A 638 10.83 11.50 -15.82
N LYS A 639 10.07 12.59 -15.74
CA LYS A 639 10.21 13.78 -16.60
C LYS A 639 11.26 14.80 -16.10
N GLY A 640 11.94 14.54 -14.99
CA GLY A 640 12.92 15.44 -14.38
C GLY A 640 12.33 16.55 -13.51
N ALA A 641 11.03 16.48 -13.17
CA ALA A 641 10.43 17.45 -12.27
C ALA A 641 10.85 17.19 -10.80
N ARG A 642 11.18 18.25 -10.05
CA ARG A 642 11.44 18.16 -8.60
C ARG A 642 10.26 17.46 -7.89
N MET A 643 10.53 16.61 -6.91
CA MET A 643 9.49 16.09 -6.03
C MET A 643 8.79 17.26 -5.31
N LYS A 644 7.45 17.16 -5.20
CA LYS A 644 6.57 18.02 -4.42
C LYS A 644 5.31 17.22 -4.09
N PRO A 645 4.63 17.48 -2.96
CA PRO A 645 3.30 16.93 -2.69
C PRO A 645 2.33 17.16 -3.85
N LEU A 646 1.42 16.22 -4.07
CA LEU A 646 0.43 16.24 -5.15
C LEU A 646 -0.98 16.07 -4.59
N LEU A 647 -1.88 16.95 -5.03
CA LEU A 647 -3.32 16.84 -4.88
C LEU A 647 -3.99 16.40 -6.18
N CYS A 648 -5.03 15.58 -6.07
CA CYS A 648 -5.96 15.35 -7.17
C CYS A 648 -7.41 15.56 -6.70
N ALA A 649 -8.17 16.33 -7.48
CA ALA A 649 -9.60 16.52 -7.30
C ALA A 649 -10.39 15.75 -8.37
N CYS A 650 -11.30 14.89 -7.95
CA CYS A 650 -12.20 14.10 -8.79
C CYS A 650 -13.66 14.39 -8.42
N LEU A 651 -14.59 14.37 -9.39
CA LEU A 651 -16.01 14.33 -9.05
C LEU A 651 -16.30 13.07 -8.23
N SER A 652 -17.11 13.21 -7.18
CA SER A 652 -17.60 12.07 -6.39
C SER A 652 -18.65 11.26 -7.18
N GLN A 653 -19.07 10.12 -6.63
CA GLN A 653 -20.28 9.41 -7.08
C GLN A 653 -21.56 10.20 -6.75
N GLU A 654 -21.50 11.07 -5.73
CA GLU A 654 -22.56 11.99 -5.36
C GLU A 654 -22.59 13.24 -6.25
N ALA A 655 -23.81 13.71 -6.56
CA ALA A 655 -24.00 14.92 -7.35
C ALA A 655 -23.41 16.14 -6.64
N SER A 656 -22.70 17.00 -7.39
CA SER A 656 -22.01 18.22 -6.93
C SER A 656 -20.93 18.08 -5.84
N LYS A 657 -20.69 16.91 -5.25
CA LYS A 657 -19.55 16.67 -4.35
C LYS A 657 -18.27 16.34 -5.14
N VAL A 658 -17.11 16.66 -4.57
CA VAL A 658 -15.76 16.46 -5.13
C VAL A 658 -14.89 15.78 -4.07
N LEU A 659 -14.32 14.62 -4.41
CA LEU A 659 -13.27 13.96 -3.65
C LEU A 659 -11.92 14.61 -3.97
N ILE A 660 -11.16 14.96 -2.93
CA ILE A 660 -9.80 15.49 -3.02
C ILE A 660 -8.87 14.55 -2.23
N VAL A 661 -7.81 14.07 -2.88
CA VAL A 661 -6.75 13.24 -2.27
C VAL A 661 -5.43 13.98 -2.32
N GLY A 662 -4.64 13.93 -1.24
CA GLY A 662 -3.32 14.55 -1.12
C GLY A 662 -2.23 13.58 -0.63
N VAL A 663 -1.11 13.53 -1.35
CA VAL A 663 0.05 12.69 -1.02
C VAL A 663 1.37 13.48 -1.06
N SER A 664 2.18 13.41 0.00
CA SER A 664 3.51 14.06 0.08
C SER A 664 4.55 13.40 -0.82
N GLY A 665 4.51 12.07 -0.91
CA GLY A 665 5.47 11.22 -1.57
C GLY A 665 5.30 9.77 -1.10
N LYS A 666 6.07 8.83 -1.65
CA LYS A 666 6.15 7.48 -1.09
C LYS A 666 6.99 7.52 0.21
N PRO A 667 6.70 6.66 1.20
CA PRO A 667 7.54 6.46 2.38
C PRO A 667 9.00 6.22 2.02
N ARG A 668 9.90 6.63 2.93
CA ARG A 668 11.35 6.48 2.82
C ARG A 668 11.92 6.30 4.22
N LEU A 669 12.86 5.36 4.36
CA LEU A 669 13.55 5.14 5.62
C LEU A 669 14.36 6.40 5.99
N GLY A 670 14.20 6.89 7.22
CA GLY A 670 14.85 8.12 7.67
C GLY A 670 14.29 9.40 7.02
N ALA A 671 13.01 9.41 6.68
CA ALA A 671 12.30 10.66 6.40
C ALA A 671 12.07 11.44 7.70
N VAL A 672 11.84 12.76 7.59
CA VAL A 672 11.60 13.66 8.74
C VAL A 672 10.10 13.98 8.91
N GLN A 673 9.31 13.81 7.84
CA GLN A 673 7.89 14.14 7.84
C GLN A 673 7.11 13.23 6.87
N GLY A 674 5.90 12.86 7.27
CA GLY A 674 4.95 12.05 6.51
C GLY A 674 3.95 12.88 5.72
N ASN A 675 2.66 12.53 5.83
CA ASN A 675 1.60 13.21 5.13
C ASN A 675 1.02 14.37 5.94
N ALA A 676 1.44 15.60 5.63
CA ALA A 676 0.94 16.82 6.27
C ALA A 676 -0.48 17.20 5.85
N PHE A 677 -1.02 16.62 4.76
CA PHE A 677 -2.35 17.00 4.25
C PHE A 677 -3.48 16.73 5.26
N GLY A 678 -3.37 15.73 6.13
CA GLY A 678 -4.47 15.34 7.03
C GLY A 678 -4.91 16.40 8.03
N ILE A 679 -3.96 17.11 8.64
CA ILE A 679 -4.27 18.24 9.53
C ILE A 679 -4.63 19.47 8.68
N ALA A 680 -3.87 19.73 7.61
CA ALA A 680 -4.07 20.91 6.77
C ALA A 680 -5.44 20.93 6.04
N PHE A 681 -5.98 19.79 5.65
CA PHE A 681 -7.32 19.65 5.04
C PHE A 681 -8.43 20.03 6.02
N ARG A 682 -8.40 19.47 7.23
CA ARG A 682 -9.35 19.80 8.30
C ARG A 682 -9.36 21.30 8.56
N ASN A 683 -8.20 21.85 8.91
CA ASN A 683 -8.09 23.24 9.33
C ASN A 683 -8.51 24.20 8.21
N ALA A 684 -8.12 23.92 6.96
CA ALA A 684 -8.55 24.73 5.81
C ALA A 684 -10.06 24.63 5.50
N ALA A 685 -10.71 23.50 5.76
CA ALA A 685 -12.16 23.36 5.54
C ALA A 685 -12.98 24.03 6.66
N GLU A 686 -12.58 23.84 7.92
CA GLU A 686 -13.23 24.41 9.11
C GLU A 686 -13.15 25.94 9.11
N GLU A 687 -12.03 26.53 8.70
CA GLU A 687 -11.85 27.99 8.62
C GLU A 687 -12.64 28.66 7.48
N ILE A 688 -12.89 27.98 6.36
CA ILE A 688 -13.77 28.51 5.31
C ILE A 688 -15.24 28.36 5.73
N GLY A 689 -15.54 27.51 6.72
CA GLY A 689 -16.89 27.26 7.21
C GLY A 689 -17.76 26.49 6.21
N VAL A 690 -17.14 25.64 5.39
CA VAL A 690 -17.84 24.77 4.43
C VAL A 690 -18.27 23.46 5.05
N GLU A 691 -19.34 22.88 4.54
CA GLU A 691 -19.69 21.48 4.82
C GLU A 691 -18.65 20.56 4.17
N PHE A 692 -18.08 19.64 4.95
CA PHE A 692 -17.08 18.70 4.48
C PHE A 692 -17.25 17.33 5.14
N PHE A 693 -16.85 16.30 4.41
CA PHE A 693 -16.71 14.95 4.93
C PHE A 693 -15.23 14.57 4.92
N HIS A 694 -14.65 14.39 6.11
CA HIS A 694 -13.24 14.06 6.32
C HIS A 694 -13.13 12.94 7.36
N GLU A 695 -13.13 11.72 6.88
CA GLU A 695 -12.81 10.54 7.68
C GLU A 695 -11.39 10.67 8.25
N LEU A 696 -11.25 10.60 9.57
CA LEU A 696 -9.94 10.51 10.25
C LEU A 696 -9.39 9.07 10.30
N PHE A 697 -9.94 8.16 9.49
CA PHE A 697 -9.33 6.84 9.23
C PHE A 697 -8.07 7.05 8.37
N GLU A 698 -8.26 7.46 7.12
CA GLU A 698 -7.22 7.73 6.13
C GLU A 698 -7.25 9.24 5.85
N SER A 699 -6.53 10.01 6.68
CA SER A 699 -6.55 11.48 6.66
C SER A 699 -6.06 12.13 5.35
N SER A 700 -5.55 11.34 4.40
CA SER A 700 -5.05 11.81 3.10
C SER A 700 -6.13 12.28 2.12
N TRP A 701 -7.42 12.33 2.50
CA TRP A 701 -8.51 12.78 1.63
C TRP A 701 -9.66 13.51 2.34
N ILE A 702 -10.42 14.30 1.55
CA ILE A 702 -11.58 15.07 1.98
C ILE A 702 -12.61 15.14 0.84
N VAL A 703 -13.90 15.18 1.17
CA VAL A 703 -14.98 15.45 0.22
C VAL A 703 -15.63 16.79 0.51
N LEU A 704 -15.76 17.62 -0.52
CA LEU A 704 -16.27 19.01 -0.47
C LEU A 704 -17.30 19.27 -1.58
N ASP A 705 -18.10 20.32 -1.46
CA ASP A 705 -18.89 20.83 -2.58
C ASP A 705 -18.00 21.35 -3.72
N ALA A 706 -18.40 21.10 -4.97
CA ALA A 706 -17.66 21.53 -6.16
C ALA A 706 -17.42 23.05 -6.26
N ALA A 707 -18.26 23.85 -5.59
CA ALA A 707 -18.11 25.30 -5.48
C ALA A 707 -16.98 25.71 -4.51
N ALA A 708 -16.77 24.96 -3.42
CA ALA A 708 -15.79 25.27 -2.37
C ALA A 708 -14.34 25.01 -2.80
N VAL A 709 -14.12 24.09 -3.75
CA VAL A 709 -12.80 23.56 -4.13
C VAL A 709 -11.76 24.66 -4.45
N ASN A 710 -12.16 25.76 -5.10
CA ASN A 710 -11.21 26.83 -5.42
C ASN A 710 -10.75 27.60 -4.15
N SER A 711 -11.69 27.96 -3.28
CA SER A 711 -11.40 28.62 -2.00
C SER A 711 -10.55 27.72 -1.09
N PHE A 712 -10.89 26.43 -1.06
CA PHE A 712 -10.13 25.41 -0.32
C PHE A 712 -8.67 25.31 -0.81
N MET A 713 -8.43 25.24 -2.12
CA MET A 713 -7.07 25.19 -2.68
C MET A 713 -6.24 26.44 -2.38
N VAL A 714 -6.88 27.61 -2.23
CA VAL A 714 -6.22 28.85 -1.79
C VAL A 714 -5.84 28.73 -0.31
N ARG A 715 -6.80 28.48 0.59
CA ARG A 715 -6.57 28.40 2.05
C ARG A 715 -5.57 27.30 2.42
N LEU A 716 -5.62 26.16 1.74
CA LEU A 716 -4.66 25.06 1.91
C LEU A 716 -3.21 25.45 1.55
N THR A 717 -3.01 26.47 0.71
CA THR A 717 -1.66 27.01 0.40
C THR A 717 -1.10 27.86 1.55
N GLU A 718 -1.95 28.28 2.50
CA GLU A 718 -1.56 29.00 3.72
C GLU A 718 -1.24 28.02 4.87
N LYS A 719 -1.86 26.82 4.89
CA LYS A 719 -1.75 25.82 5.97
C LYS A 719 -0.69 24.71 5.79
N LEU A 720 -0.29 24.44 4.54
CA LEU A 720 0.91 23.65 4.21
C LEU A 720 2.14 24.54 4.09
#